data_AF-A0AAD7HA99-F1
#
_entry.id   AF-A0AAD7HA99-F1
#
_cell.length_a   1.000
_cell.length_b   1.000
_cell.length_c   1.000
_cell.angle_alpha   90.00
_cell.angle_beta   90.00
_cell.angle_gamma   90.00
#
_symmetry.space_group_name_H-M   'P 1'
#
loop_
_entity.id
_entity.type
_entity.pdbx_description
1 polymer ?
#
loop_
_entity_poly.entity_id
_entity_poly.type
_entity_poly.pdbx_seq_one_letter_code
_entity_poly.pdbx_strand_id
1 'polypeptide(L)'
;MGMSVRELIFVLELFFPPELAIQQAIYVLGVMISLYPILRLHLNQRQEPHQPIVTGWMKSFRALLTHAFVQEADGVEAWTTGINLAPEYAGYICGDLDRLYALLGLNENSPNDPASFLFRQPRPILSTSRLNCKFCPAGDLNLVPSLRRRRKGSTQSVWLLDSSFHWVLADIVVAPSHCAKCKADYYPDKITRVGQGRQRSELLEYDPEFIRVSKHGVWVHRRVAVAQEKALQRFHSGWSNFADWVNDTTDDINVTFTYRQSQRLFLEHWSRRLLIAHGKENIFTCDAFCTAKVLAETVRKVVGKNGGIVPMALSHGCIDCTHVKRYRQADHQPAPANLPETLAQQEAPPAGSPCGYIRLAVMDGKRLNHRKCALNDCQNPLVNYKNGRFCETHLHLRNTCGIIPCGRPVHSPGALTCDQQTHINWHKQYENRFHRMSFPGVQRVIRRQQEETRGPSLQVQLQALGDTPGEQVVHTFKAKSIYCLQTVQWACGVPIGWGKCYRSESTPQVLSILNKIWEDNPQSRPSFIGYDKACDLLRHIVTQDPNDLWLKTTKFIVDAWHYIGHRATDVLCRTRCNPAPTDGSQPDLVLTETDDNGVAHQTRAFNTETAEQLNSWLNGFESQLRQMTDVNYDFFVHVLMLLYAETVEKRVAEKGRELSEEFWNAVNGNAVDVEV
;
A
#
# COMPACT_ATOMS: atom_id res chain seq x y z
N MET A 1 -32.61 12.59 -8.92
CA MET A 1 -33.67 13.27 -9.69
C MET A 1 -33.47 14.75 -9.43
N GLY A 2 -33.18 15.56 -10.46
CA GLY A 2 -32.81 16.97 -10.26
C GLY A 2 -34.05 17.83 -10.04
N MET A 3 -34.00 18.73 -9.04
CA MET A 3 -35.04 19.73 -8.79
C MET A 3 -35.19 20.66 -10.00
N SER A 4 -36.42 20.88 -10.47
CA SER A 4 -36.71 21.83 -11.54
C SER A 4 -36.59 23.27 -11.04
N VAL A 5 -36.32 24.22 -11.94
CA VAL A 5 -36.26 25.65 -11.61
C VAL A 5 -37.58 26.14 -10.98
N ARG A 6 -38.72 25.57 -11.41
CA ARG A 6 -40.04 25.89 -10.87
C ARG A 6 -40.21 25.42 -9.42
N GLU A 7 -39.70 24.24 -9.08
CA GLU A 7 -39.68 23.73 -7.71
C GLU A 7 -38.74 24.54 -6.82
N LEU A 8 -37.57 24.97 -7.34
CA LEU A 8 -36.66 25.86 -6.62
C LEU A 8 -37.33 27.21 -6.29
N ILE A 9 -38.01 27.84 -7.25
CA ILE A 9 -38.74 29.09 -7.02
C ILE A 9 -39.80 28.90 -5.95
N PHE A 10 -40.57 27.81 -6.03
CA PHE A 10 -41.59 27.47 -5.03
C PHE A 10 -41.00 27.28 -3.63
N VAL A 11 -39.84 26.61 -3.50
CA VAL A 11 -39.12 26.47 -2.22
C VAL A 11 -38.72 27.84 -1.67
N LEU A 12 -38.18 28.72 -2.52
CA LEU A 12 -37.74 30.06 -2.11
C LEU A 12 -38.91 30.92 -1.66
N GLU A 13 -40.02 30.93 -2.39
CA GLU A 13 -41.23 31.71 -2.04
C GLU A 13 -41.93 31.20 -0.77
N LEU A 14 -41.90 29.89 -0.53
CA LEU A 14 -42.65 29.28 0.58
C LEU A 14 -41.89 29.34 1.91
N PHE A 15 -40.57 29.16 1.90
CA PHE A 15 -39.77 28.96 3.11
C PHE A 15 -38.82 30.10 3.47
N PHE A 16 -38.60 31.06 2.56
CA PHE A 16 -37.73 32.21 2.81
C PHE A 16 -38.54 33.50 2.89
N PRO A 17 -38.20 34.43 3.80
CA PRO A 17 -38.89 35.72 3.90
C PRO A 17 -38.75 36.52 2.59
N PRO A 18 -39.80 37.21 2.12
CA PRO A 18 -39.74 38.01 0.90
C PRO A 18 -38.78 39.20 1.01
N GLU A 19 -38.41 39.61 2.22
CA GLU A 19 -37.43 40.67 2.50
C GLU A 19 -35.98 40.21 2.32
N LEU A 20 -35.75 38.90 2.20
CA LEU A 20 -34.42 38.32 2.01
C LEU A 20 -34.02 38.42 0.53
N ALA A 21 -32.82 38.94 0.24
CA ALA A 21 -32.32 38.97 -1.12
C ALA A 21 -32.24 37.54 -1.68
N ILE A 22 -32.67 37.33 -2.94
CA ILE A 22 -32.67 35.99 -3.58
C ILE A 22 -31.29 35.32 -3.48
N GLN A 23 -30.20 36.08 -3.62
CA GLN A 23 -28.84 35.55 -3.46
C GLN A 23 -28.57 35.00 -2.05
N GLN A 24 -29.06 35.68 -1.02
CA GLN A 24 -28.95 35.24 0.38
C GLN A 24 -29.85 34.04 0.65
N ALA A 25 -31.07 34.02 0.11
CA ALA A 25 -31.98 32.88 0.19
C ALA A 25 -31.37 31.62 -0.44
N ILE A 26 -30.79 31.77 -1.64
CA ILE A 26 -30.07 30.69 -2.35
C ILE A 26 -28.85 30.23 -1.56
N TYR A 27 -28.06 31.14 -0.98
CA TYR A 27 -26.91 30.77 -0.15
C TYR A 27 -27.32 29.98 1.10
N VAL A 28 -28.32 30.46 1.83
CA VAL A 28 -28.85 29.79 3.02
C VAL A 28 -29.43 28.43 2.65
N LEU A 29 -30.17 28.32 1.54
CA LEU A 29 -30.64 27.03 1.02
C LEU A 29 -29.47 26.07 0.75
N GLY A 30 -28.37 26.55 0.17
CA GLY A 30 -27.14 25.79 0.00
C GLY A 30 -26.57 25.29 1.34
N VAL A 31 -26.47 26.15 2.35
CA VAL A 31 -26.03 25.77 3.71
C VAL A 31 -26.97 24.74 4.33
N MET A 32 -28.27 24.86 4.13
CA MET A 32 -29.22 23.87 4.61
C MET A 32 -28.98 22.51 3.97
N ILE A 33 -28.82 22.45 2.64
CA ILE A 33 -28.50 21.20 1.95
C ILE A 33 -27.22 20.58 2.53
N SER A 34 -26.17 21.37 2.77
CA SER A 34 -24.90 20.86 3.33
C SER A 34 -25.03 20.39 4.79
N LEU A 35 -26.02 20.88 5.55
CA LEU A 35 -26.32 20.46 6.92
C LEU A 35 -27.07 19.12 7.04
N TYR A 36 -27.46 18.50 5.91
CA TYR A 36 -28.21 17.24 5.90
C TYR A 36 -27.63 16.12 6.79
N PRO A 37 -26.30 15.88 6.83
CA PRO A 37 -25.74 14.84 7.70
C PRO A 37 -26.04 15.04 9.19
N ILE A 38 -26.09 16.31 9.64
CA ILE A 38 -26.45 16.64 11.03
C ILE A 38 -27.94 16.35 11.28
N LEU A 39 -28.80 16.65 10.31
CA LEU A 39 -30.22 16.34 10.42
C LEU A 39 -30.47 14.83 10.53
N ARG A 40 -29.74 14.01 9.76
CA ARG A 40 -29.84 12.53 9.88
C ARG A 40 -29.47 12.04 11.28
N LEU A 41 -28.41 12.59 11.88
CA LEU A 41 -28.03 12.28 13.27
C LEU A 41 -29.11 12.71 14.28
N HIS A 42 -29.77 13.85 14.04
CA HIS A 42 -30.91 14.30 14.85
C HIS A 42 -32.10 13.34 14.75
N LEU A 43 -32.54 13.02 13.54
CA LEU A 43 -33.70 12.17 13.29
C LEU A 43 -33.48 10.75 13.82
N ASN A 44 -32.30 10.17 13.59
CA ASN A 44 -31.94 8.86 14.12
C ASN A 44 -31.89 8.85 15.65
N GLN A 45 -31.33 9.90 16.28
CA GLN A 45 -31.35 10.00 17.74
C GLN A 45 -32.78 10.09 18.27
N ARG A 46 -33.71 10.82 17.62
CA ARG A 46 -35.10 10.97 18.08
C ARG A 46 -35.92 9.68 18.10
N GLN A 47 -35.50 8.65 17.35
CA GLN A 47 -36.14 7.34 17.37
C GLN A 47 -35.88 6.58 18.69
N GLU A 48 -34.86 6.97 19.48
CA GLU A 48 -34.63 6.36 20.79
C GLU A 48 -35.67 6.80 21.85
N PRO A 49 -36.02 5.92 22.80
CA PRO A 49 -36.84 6.28 23.95
C PRO A 49 -36.24 7.42 24.78
N HIS A 50 -37.11 8.25 25.36
CA HIS A 50 -36.74 9.32 26.32
C HIS A 50 -35.81 10.41 25.76
N GLN A 51 -35.80 10.61 24.44
CA GLN A 51 -35.05 11.71 23.83
C GLN A 51 -35.85 13.01 23.80
N PRO A 52 -35.19 14.17 23.98
CA PRO A 52 -35.85 15.46 23.80
C PRO A 52 -36.24 15.66 22.34
N ILE A 53 -37.34 16.39 22.11
CA ILE A 53 -37.79 16.81 20.77
C ILE A 53 -36.66 17.53 20.04
N VAL A 54 -35.90 18.38 20.74
CA VAL A 54 -34.73 19.09 20.21
C VAL A 54 -33.45 18.47 20.77
N THR A 55 -32.79 17.63 19.96
CA THR A 55 -31.52 16.99 20.35
C THR A 55 -30.33 17.95 20.27
N GLY A 56 -29.17 17.52 20.79
CA GLY A 56 -27.93 18.29 20.67
C GLY A 56 -27.51 18.56 19.22
N TRP A 57 -27.87 17.67 18.29
CA TRP A 57 -27.64 17.83 16.85
C TRP A 57 -28.46 18.98 16.26
N MET A 58 -29.75 19.06 16.60
CA MET A 58 -30.61 20.17 16.16
C MET A 58 -30.13 21.52 16.70
N LYS A 59 -29.56 21.56 17.91
CA LYS A 59 -28.90 22.78 18.42
C LYS A 59 -27.68 23.19 17.61
N SER A 60 -26.90 22.24 17.07
CA SER A 60 -25.79 22.54 16.15
C SER A 60 -26.30 23.03 14.81
N PHE A 61 -27.31 22.35 14.26
CA PHE A 61 -27.96 22.72 13.00
C PHE A 61 -28.44 24.17 13.06
N ARG A 62 -29.23 24.53 14.08
CA ARG A 62 -29.73 25.89 14.25
C ARG A 62 -28.61 26.92 14.41
N ALA A 63 -27.54 26.59 15.14
CA ALA A 63 -26.41 27.50 15.31
C ALA A 63 -25.69 27.77 13.97
N LEU A 64 -25.38 26.71 13.21
CA LEU A 64 -24.74 26.83 11.88
C LEU A 64 -25.64 27.58 10.89
N LEU A 65 -26.94 27.30 10.89
CA LEU A 65 -27.90 28.01 10.05
C LEU A 65 -28.01 29.49 10.45
N THR A 66 -28.04 29.80 11.75
CA THR A 66 -28.04 31.19 12.23
C THR A 66 -26.78 31.92 11.78
N HIS A 67 -25.62 31.27 11.84
CA HIS A 67 -24.37 31.84 11.31
C HIS A 67 -24.46 32.11 9.81
N ALA A 68 -25.09 31.26 9.00
CA ALA A 68 -25.27 31.50 7.57
C ALA A 68 -26.11 32.76 7.24
N PHE A 69 -27.03 33.14 8.14
CA PHE A 69 -27.79 34.39 8.01
C PHE A 69 -26.99 35.63 8.43
N VAL A 70 -25.95 35.46 9.25
CA VAL A 70 -25.16 36.57 9.84
C VAL A 70 -23.83 36.78 9.12
N GLN A 71 -23.18 35.70 8.67
CA GLN A 71 -21.78 35.74 8.28
C GLN A 71 -21.59 36.33 6.87
N GLU A 72 -20.67 37.29 6.80
CA GLU A 72 -20.08 37.86 5.59
C GLU A 72 -19.48 36.75 4.74
N ALA A 73 -19.83 36.72 3.46
CA ALA A 73 -19.14 35.87 2.53
C ALA A 73 -17.88 36.60 2.06
N ASP A 74 -16.71 36.05 2.37
CA ASP A 74 -15.39 36.65 2.10
C ASP A 74 -15.35 37.32 0.70
N GLY A 75 -15.24 38.65 0.70
CA GLY A 75 -15.14 39.51 -0.48
C GLY A 75 -16.45 40.11 -1.02
N VAL A 76 -16.59 41.44 -0.82
CA VAL A 76 -17.49 42.43 -1.46
C VAL A 76 -18.96 42.47 -0.98
N GLU A 77 -19.31 43.65 -0.43
CA GLU A 77 -20.61 44.18 0.04
C GLU A 77 -21.37 43.39 1.12
N ALA A 78 -21.49 44.01 2.30
CA ALA A 78 -22.28 43.50 3.42
C ALA A 78 -23.75 43.32 3.00
N TRP A 79 -24.40 42.25 3.47
CA TRP A 79 -25.87 42.17 3.45
C TRP A 79 -26.41 43.35 4.26
N THR A 80 -26.87 44.40 3.59
CA THR A 80 -27.23 45.68 4.23
C THR A 80 -28.59 45.65 4.94
N THR A 81 -29.27 44.50 4.98
CA THR A 81 -30.59 44.35 5.59
C THR A 81 -30.62 43.24 6.65
N GLY A 82 -30.73 43.63 7.92
CA GLY A 82 -31.41 42.80 8.93
C GLY A 82 -30.58 41.87 9.83
N ILE A 83 -29.37 42.26 10.26
CA ILE A 83 -28.51 41.49 11.21
C ILE A 83 -29.26 41.03 12.50
N ASN A 84 -30.36 41.69 12.89
CA ASN A 84 -31.13 41.38 14.10
C ASN A 84 -32.22 40.28 13.98
N LEU A 85 -32.60 39.83 12.78
CA LEU A 85 -33.68 38.84 12.59
C LEU A 85 -33.17 37.42 12.29
N ALA A 86 -31.85 37.23 12.15
CA ALA A 86 -31.24 35.93 11.84
C ALA A 86 -31.65 34.77 12.78
N PRO A 87 -31.74 34.94 14.11
CA PRO A 87 -32.17 33.87 15.01
C PRO A 87 -33.65 33.48 14.85
N GLU A 88 -34.48 34.43 14.41
CA GLU A 88 -35.90 34.25 14.15
C GLU A 88 -36.09 33.51 12.82
N TYR A 89 -35.47 33.99 11.73
CA TYR A 89 -35.48 33.31 10.42
C TYR A 89 -34.95 31.89 10.47
N ALA A 90 -33.81 31.66 11.14
CA ALA A 90 -33.32 30.31 11.37
C ALA A 90 -34.30 29.46 12.19
N GLY A 91 -35.04 30.07 13.11
CA GLY A 91 -36.09 29.43 13.90
C GLY A 91 -37.28 28.96 13.05
N TYR A 92 -37.81 29.83 12.18
CA TYR A 92 -38.92 29.51 11.26
C TYR A 92 -38.54 28.36 10.33
N ILE A 93 -37.40 28.47 9.65
CA ILE A 93 -36.91 27.42 8.76
C ILE A 93 -36.70 26.11 9.50
N CYS A 94 -36.16 26.15 10.73
CA CYS A 94 -35.99 24.96 11.56
C CYS A 94 -37.33 24.26 11.88
N GLY A 95 -38.45 24.99 11.90
CA GLY A 95 -39.79 24.45 12.17
C GLY A 95 -40.36 23.61 11.03
N ASP A 96 -39.98 23.91 9.78
CA ASP A 96 -40.51 23.27 8.57
C ASP A 96 -39.49 22.36 7.84
N LEU A 97 -38.35 22.06 8.46
CA LEU A 97 -37.24 21.30 7.84
C LEU A 97 -37.69 20.00 7.17
N ASP A 98 -38.50 19.18 7.84
CA ASP A 98 -38.89 17.87 7.32
C ASP A 98 -39.64 17.98 5.98
N ARG A 99 -40.48 19.03 5.83
CA ARG A 99 -41.22 19.32 4.58
C ARG A 99 -40.29 19.82 3.49
N LEU A 100 -39.35 20.69 3.85
CA LEU A 100 -38.40 21.29 2.92
C LEU A 100 -37.42 20.24 2.37
N TYR A 101 -36.84 19.37 3.22
CA TYR A 101 -35.96 18.29 2.75
C TYR A 101 -36.69 17.26 1.88
N ALA A 102 -37.96 16.96 2.19
CA ALA A 102 -38.79 16.11 1.35
C ALA A 102 -39.01 16.74 -0.04
N LEU A 103 -39.26 18.05 -0.09
CA LEU A 103 -39.45 18.80 -1.34
C LEU A 103 -38.16 18.91 -2.17
N LEU A 104 -37.00 19.02 -1.50
CA LEU A 104 -35.68 18.99 -2.15
C LEU A 104 -35.27 17.59 -2.66
N GLY A 105 -36.07 16.55 -2.39
CA GLY A 105 -35.77 15.18 -2.82
C GLY A 105 -34.53 14.57 -2.16
N LEU A 106 -34.10 15.09 -1.01
CA LEU A 106 -32.96 14.58 -0.25
C LEU A 106 -33.42 13.37 0.59
N ASN A 107 -33.39 12.18 -0.03
CA ASN A 107 -33.73 10.89 0.58
C ASN A 107 -32.49 10.00 0.71
N GLU A 108 -32.58 8.94 1.54
CA GLU A 108 -31.43 8.10 1.96
C GLU A 108 -30.63 7.43 0.82
N ASN A 109 -31.13 7.46 -0.42
CA ASN A 109 -30.58 6.73 -1.58
C ASN A 109 -30.04 7.63 -2.71
N SER A 110 -29.77 8.92 -2.51
CA SER A 110 -29.13 9.75 -3.55
C SER A 110 -27.62 9.91 -3.28
N PRO A 111 -26.72 9.28 -4.07
CA PRO A 111 -25.28 9.40 -3.90
C PRO A 111 -24.70 10.65 -4.60
N ASN A 112 -25.53 11.40 -5.33
CA ASN A 112 -25.07 12.50 -6.17
C ASN A 112 -25.52 13.83 -5.58
N ASP A 113 -24.52 14.68 -5.31
CA ASP A 113 -24.62 16.08 -4.96
C ASP A 113 -25.34 16.85 -6.09
N PRO A 114 -26.61 17.27 -5.91
CA PRO A 114 -27.35 18.00 -6.94
C PRO A 114 -26.93 19.47 -7.06
N ALA A 115 -26.04 19.96 -6.19
CA ALA A 115 -25.84 21.39 -5.94
C ALA A 115 -24.60 22.00 -6.60
N SER A 116 -23.93 21.31 -7.53
CA SER A 116 -22.62 21.78 -8.02
C SER A 116 -22.66 22.90 -9.08
N PHE A 117 -23.81 23.38 -9.53
CA PHE A 117 -23.88 24.37 -10.63
C PHE A 117 -24.62 25.69 -10.35
N LEU A 118 -25.28 25.86 -9.19
CA LEU A 118 -26.13 27.05 -8.93
C LEU A 118 -25.79 27.85 -7.66
N PHE A 119 -24.92 27.35 -6.78
CA PHE A 119 -24.73 27.93 -5.44
C PHE A 119 -23.31 28.49 -5.23
N ARG A 120 -23.20 29.64 -4.56
CA ARG A 120 -21.96 30.04 -3.86
C ARG A 120 -21.71 28.97 -2.80
N GLN A 121 -20.61 28.22 -2.90
CA GLN A 121 -20.46 26.99 -2.10
C GLN A 121 -20.48 27.29 -0.59
N PRO A 122 -21.41 26.68 0.17
CA PRO A 122 -21.44 26.82 1.61
C PRO A 122 -20.19 26.19 2.22
N ARG A 123 -19.81 26.62 3.44
CA ARG A 123 -18.68 26.00 4.16
C ARG A 123 -18.93 24.50 4.31
N PRO A 124 -18.00 23.62 3.87
CA PRO A 124 -18.18 22.18 3.97
C PRO A 124 -18.30 21.74 5.43
N ILE A 125 -19.13 20.72 5.68
CA ILE A 125 -19.39 20.23 7.04
C ILE A 125 -18.79 18.85 7.21
N LEU A 126 -17.81 18.75 8.11
CA LEU A 126 -17.13 17.49 8.38
C LEU A 126 -17.83 16.77 9.54
N SER A 127 -18.45 15.63 9.22
CA SER A 127 -19.14 14.78 10.19
C SER A 127 -18.89 13.29 9.90
N THR A 128 -19.22 12.41 10.85
CA THR A 128 -19.16 10.96 10.61
C THR A 128 -20.34 10.51 9.75
N SER A 129 -20.11 9.54 8.87
CA SER A 129 -21.17 8.90 8.08
C SER A 129 -22.03 7.94 8.91
N ARG A 130 -21.60 7.55 10.11
CA ARG A 130 -22.32 6.60 10.97
C ARG A 130 -23.39 7.29 11.80
N LEU A 131 -24.57 6.68 11.86
CA LEU A 131 -25.67 7.12 12.72
C LEU A 131 -25.69 6.41 14.08
N ASN A 132 -25.20 5.16 14.11
CA ASN A 132 -25.26 4.25 15.24
C ASN A 132 -23.87 3.76 15.66
N CYS A 133 -23.76 3.33 16.92
CA CYS A 133 -22.51 2.82 17.46
C CYS A 133 -22.13 1.45 16.87
N LYS A 134 -20.92 1.35 16.30
CA LYS A 134 -20.35 0.10 15.77
C LYS A 134 -20.09 -0.98 16.84
N PHE A 135 -19.87 -0.58 18.09
CA PHE A 135 -19.38 -1.49 19.14
C PHE A 135 -20.44 -1.97 20.11
N CYS A 136 -21.55 -1.26 20.23
CA CYS A 136 -22.59 -1.62 21.17
C CYS A 136 -23.55 -2.57 20.45
N PRO A 137 -23.89 -3.73 21.04
CA PRO A 137 -24.96 -4.55 20.51
C PRO A 137 -26.29 -3.78 20.58
N ALA A 138 -27.25 -4.21 19.78
CA ALA A 138 -28.63 -3.80 19.90
C ALA A 138 -29.11 -4.03 21.34
N GLY A 139 -29.76 -3.03 21.94
CA GLY A 139 -30.32 -3.14 23.28
C GLY A 139 -31.63 -3.94 23.29
N ASP A 140 -32.33 -3.92 24.43
CA ASP A 140 -33.56 -4.69 24.68
C ASP A 140 -34.70 -4.42 23.68
N LEU A 141 -34.66 -3.29 22.97
CA LEU A 141 -35.62 -2.90 21.93
C LEU A 141 -35.12 -3.16 20.49
N ASN A 142 -34.08 -3.99 20.31
CA ASN A 142 -33.37 -4.19 19.05
C ASN A 142 -32.78 -2.90 18.42
N LEU A 143 -32.70 -1.81 19.18
CA LEU A 143 -32.10 -0.55 18.74
C LEU A 143 -30.62 -0.49 19.12
N VAL A 144 -29.76 -0.21 18.14
CA VAL A 144 -28.35 0.08 18.37
C VAL A 144 -28.22 1.51 18.89
N PRO A 145 -27.40 1.78 19.93
CA PRO A 145 -27.25 3.14 20.47
C PRO A 145 -26.82 4.15 19.39
N SER A 146 -27.65 5.19 19.20
CA SER A 146 -27.40 6.34 18.36
C SER A 146 -26.21 7.17 18.88
N LEU A 147 -25.55 7.88 17.97
CA LEU A 147 -24.47 8.77 18.34
C LEU A 147 -25.00 10.12 18.82
N ARG A 148 -24.46 10.60 19.93
CA ARG A 148 -24.88 11.85 20.57
C ARG A 148 -23.82 12.93 20.43
N ARG A 149 -24.26 14.18 20.33
CA ARG A 149 -23.36 15.33 20.39
C ARG A 149 -22.74 15.46 21.80
N ARG A 150 -21.42 15.59 21.88
CA ARG A 150 -20.69 15.89 23.13
C ARG A 150 -20.91 17.36 23.53
N ARG A 151 -21.22 17.61 24.81
CA ARG A 151 -21.63 18.94 25.33
C ARG A 151 -20.51 19.99 25.42
N LYS A 152 -19.23 19.61 25.40
CA LYS A 152 -18.07 20.53 25.45
C LYS A 152 -17.48 20.70 24.05
N GLY A 153 -17.60 21.89 23.47
CA GLY A 153 -17.02 22.29 22.19
C GLY A 153 -18.05 22.84 21.21
N SER A 154 -17.95 24.14 20.91
CA SER A 154 -18.56 24.78 19.74
C SER A 154 -18.00 24.18 18.46
N THR A 155 -18.73 24.30 17.33
CA THR A 155 -18.17 24.10 15.98
C THR A 155 -16.80 24.80 15.87
N GLN A 156 -15.81 24.17 15.24
CA GLN A 156 -14.49 24.74 14.95
C GLN A 156 -14.38 24.84 13.44
N SER A 157 -13.87 25.97 12.97
CA SER A 157 -13.46 26.08 11.58
C SER A 157 -12.07 25.44 11.42
N VAL A 158 -11.93 24.65 10.37
CA VAL A 158 -10.74 23.89 10.00
C VAL A 158 -10.41 24.15 8.53
N TRP A 159 -9.13 24.03 8.18
CA TRP A 159 -8.72 24.09 6.78
C TRP A 159 -8.99 22.75 6.09
N LEU A 160 -9.68 22.81 4.96
CA LEU A 160 -9.94 21.67 4.09
C LEU A 160 -9.34 21.96 2.71
N LEU A 161 -8.58 21.01 2.19
CA LEU A 161 -8.29 20.95 0.76
C LEU A 161 -9.40 20.12 0.10
N ASP A 162 -10.23 20.77 -0.71
CA ASP A 162 -11.44 20.17 -1.28
C ASP A 162 -11.14 19.20 -2.44
N SER A 163 -12.20 18.69 -3.09
CA SER A 163 -12.06 17.77 -4.24
C SER A 163 -11.47 18.41 -5.50
N SER A 164 -11.45 19.73 -5.56
CA SER A 164 -11.05 20.54 -6.71
C SER A 164 -9.68 21.20 -6.49
N PHE A 165 -8.96 20.83 -5.42
CA PHE A 165 -7.66 21.39 -5.04
C PHE A 165 -7.72 22.86 -4.61
N HIS A 166 -8.80 23.29 -3.98
CA HIS A 166 -8.89 24.61 -3.37
C HIS A 166 -8.89 24.52 -1.84
N TRP A 167 -8.22 25.49 -1.21
CA TRP A 167 -8.28 25.68 0.23
C TRP A 167 -9.59 26.35 0.60
N VAL A 168 -10.38 25.68 1.43
CA VAL A 168 -11.65 26.19 1.95
C VAL A 168 -11.69 26.07 3.46
N LEU A 169 -12.33 27.05 4.11
CA LEU A 169 -12.70 26.93 5.51
C LEU A 169 -13.92 26.02 5.62
N ALA A 170 -13.74 24.92 6.34
CA ALA A 170 -14.79 23.95 6.61
C ALA A 170 -15.13 23.97 8.10
N ASP A 171 -16.38 23.68 8.43
CA ASP A 171 -16.83 23.60 9.80
C ASP A 171 -16.85 22.14 10.25
N ILE A 172 -15.95 21.78 11.17
CA ILE A 172 -16.04 20.49 11.83
C ILE A 172 -17.01 20.61 12.99
N VAL A 173 -17.97 19.69 13.07
CA VAL A 173 -18.82 19.60 14.26
C VAL A 173 -17.96 18.98 15.38
N VAL A 174 -17.32 19.84 16.18
CA VAL A 174 -16.20 19.54 17.11
C VAL A 174 -16.44 18.50 18.19
N ALA A 175 -17.67 18.06 18.38
CA ALA A 175 -17.87 16.85 19.15
C ALA A 175 -17.70 15.67 18.19
N PRO A 176 -16.69 14.79 18.35
CA PRO A 176 -16.83 13.46 17.78
C PRO A 176 -18.19 12.93 18.20
N SER A 177 -18.97 12.43 17.25
CA SER A 177 -20.25 11.82 17.54
C SER A 177 -19.97 10.73 18.58
N HIS A 178 -20.60 10.83 19.75
CA HIS A 178 -20.16 10.08 20.93
C HIS A 178 -21.21 9.03 21.29
N CYS A 179 -20.77 7.80 21.52
CA CYS A 179 -21.64 6.78 22.07
C CYS A 179 -21.73 6.93 23.59
N ALA A 180 -22.92 7.23 24.11
CA ALA A 180 -23.15 7.39 25.55
C ALA A 180 -22.86 6.10 26.36
N LYS A 181 -22.97 4.92 25.74
CA LYS A 181 -22.76 3.60 26.36
C LYS A 181 -21.27 3.23 26.44
N CYS A 182 -20.60 3.04 25.29
CA CYS A 182 -19.20 2.60 25.25
C CYS A 182 -18.15 3.71 25.26
N LYS A 183 -18.58 4.98 25.29
CA LYS A 183 -17.74 6.18 25.27
C LYS A 183 -16.79 6.30 24.07
N ALA A 184 -17.10 5.61 22.97
CA ALA A 184 -16.39 5.77 21.71
C ALA A 184 -16.74 7.12 21.05
N ASP A 185 -15.73 7.74 20.46
CA ASP A 185 -15.77 9.04 19.81
C ASP A 185 -15.54 8.84 18.30
N TYR A 186 -16.50 9.25 17.47
CA TYR A 186 -16.52 9.06 16.02
C TYR A 186 -16.15 10.38 15.32
N TYR A 187 -15.04 10.34 14.60
CA TYR A 187 -14.56 11.40 13.71
C TYR A 187 -14.96 11.08 12.27
N PRO A 188 -14.85 12.04 11.33
CA PRO A 188 -15.09 11.79 9.91
C PRO A 188 -14.25 10.63 9.33
N ASP A 189 -13.00 10.46 9.81
CA ASP A 189 -12.03 9.51 9.24
C ASP A 189 -11.69 8.31 10.12
N LYS A 190 -12.16 8.28 11.38
CA LYS A 190 -11.81 7.25 12.36
C LYS A 190 -12.73 7.23 13.59
N ILE A 191 -12.67 6.16 14.35
CA ILE A 191 -13.35 6.00 15.64
C ILE A 191 -12.29 5.80 16.72
N THR A 192 -12.38 6.52 17.83
CA THR A 192 -11.52 6.30 19.00
C THR A 192 -12.30 5.72 20.17
N ARG A 193 -11.72 4.78 20.91
CA ARG A 193 -12.36 4.12 22.05
C ARG A 193 -11.36 3.85 23.16
N VAL A 194 -11.82 3.88 24.41
CA VAL A 194 -11.01 3.48 25.56
C VAL A 194 -10.92 1.95 25.59
N GLY A 195 -9.70 1.42 25.49
CA GLY A 195 -9.41 -0.02 25.58
C GLY A 195 -9.31 -0.51 27.03
N GLN A 196 -9.02 -1.81 27.20
CA GLN A 196 -8.98 -2.49 28.51
C GLN A 196 -7.93 -1.91 29.50
N GLY A 197 -6.94 -1.15 29.01
CA GLY A 197 -5.89 -0.52 29.82
C GLY A 197 -6.03 0.98 30.08
N ARG A 198 -7.22 1.59 29.93
CA ARG A 198 -7.45 3.06 29.93
C ARG A 198 -6.76 3.84 28.79
N GLN A 199 -5.93 3.21 27.99
CA GLN A 199 -5.37 3.76 26.76
C GLN A 199 -6.45 3.85 25.68
N ARG A 200 -6.49 4.97 24.95
CA ARG A 200 -7.39 5.13 23.80
C ARG A 200 -6.77 4.52 22.55
N SER A 201 -7.48 3.59 21.93
CA SER A 201 -7.17 3.10 20.58
C SER A 201 -8.00 3.84 19.54
N GLU A 202 -7.48 3.93 18.32
CA GLU A 202 -8.20 4.33 17.12
C GLU A 202 -8.40 3.15 16.17
N LEU A 203 -9.57 3.13 15.56
CA LEU A 203 -10.00 2.29 14.45
C LEU A 203 -10.20 3.22 13.26
N LEU A 204 -9.58 2.92 12.12
CA LEU A 204 -9.77 3.72 10.91
C LEU A 204 -11.15 3.44 10.31
N GLU A 205 -11.84 4.49 9.86
CA GLU A 205 -12.95 4.30 8.91
C GLU A 205 -12.36 3.93 7.56
N TYR A 206 -12.89 2.91 6.90
CA TYR A 206 -12.28 2.33 5.70
C TYR A 206 -12.56 3.13 4.43
N ASP A 207 -13.70 3.83 4.37
CA ASP A 207 -14.09 4.68 3.24
C ASP A 207 -14.55 6.09 3.70
N PRO A 208 -13.64 6.91 4.24
CA PRO A 208 -13.99 8.25 4.68
C PRO A 208 -13.95 9.24 3.51
N GLU A 209 -14.87 10.19 3.50
CA GLU A 209 -14.89 11.28 2.52
C GLU A 209 -13.74 12.28 2.74
N PHE A 210 -13.38 12.51 4.01
CA PHE A 210 -12.33 13.44 4.41
C PHE A 210 -11.28 12.71 5.25
N ILE A 211 -10.01 13.04 5.06
CA ILE A 211 -8.88 12.45 5.80
C ILE A 211 -8.16 13.55 6.57
N ARG A 212 -7.91 13.33 7.86
CA ARG A 212 -7.13 14.27 8.67
C ARG A 212 -5.62 14.06 8.45
N VAL A 213 -4.94 15.10 8.00
CA VAL A 213 -3.49 15.03 7.67
C VAL A 213 -2.60 15.80 8.64
N SER A 214 -3.19 16.56 9.58
CA SER A 214 -2.44 17.35 10.58
C SER A 214 -3.07 17.29 11.96
N LYS A 215 -2.22 17.40 12.99
CA LYS A 215 -2.66 17.65 14.37
C LYS A 215 -3.38 18.99 14.49
N HIS A 216 -2.97 19.98 13.72
CA HIS A 216 -3.48 21.36 13.74
C HIS A 216 -4.77 21.57 12.93
N GLY A 217 -5.49 20.50 12.58
CA GLY A 217 -6.82 20.61 11.98
C GLY A 217 -6.81 20.85 10.46
N VAL A 218 -5.82 20.31 9.75
CA VAL A 218 -5.85 20.26 8.27
C VAL A 218 -6.47 18.96 7.82
N TRP A 219 -7.49 19.08 6.98
CA TRP A 219 -8.24 17.98 6.37
C TRP A 219 -8.09 18.03 4.86
N VAL A 220 -8.22 16.87 4.24
CA VAL A 220 -8.09 16.71 2.79
C VAL A 220 -9.21 15.80 2.31
N HIS A 221 -9.88 16.19 1.24
CA HIS A 221 -10.89 15.37 0.59
C HIS A 221 -10.24 14.10 -0.01
N ARG A 222 -10.89 12.94 0.09
CA ARG A 222 -10.36 11.65 -0.36
C ARG A 222 -9.95 11.64 -1.84
N ARG A 223 -10.63 12.43 -2.70
CA ARG A 223 -10.24 12.56 -4.13
C ARG A 223 -8.82 13.08 -4.33
N VAL A 224 -8.30 13.92 -3.43
CA VAL A 224 -6.90 14.37 -3.47
C VAL A 224 -5.94 13.21 -3.12
N ALA A 225 -6.33 12.32 -2.19
CA ALA A 225 -5.56 11.12 -1.90
C ALA A 225 -5.53 10.14 -3.09
N VAL A 226 -6.66 9.98 -3.77
CA VAL A 226 -6.75 9.21 -5.02
C VAL A 226 -5.89 9.85 -6.12
N ALA A 227 -5.87 11.18 -6.22
CA ALA A 227 -4.98 11.87 -7.14
C ALA A 227 -3.49 11.65 -6.80
N GLN A 228 -3.12 11.65 -5.51
CA GLN A 228 -1.76 11.32 -5.07
C GLN A 228 -1.35 9.91 -5.48
N GLU A 229 -2.26 8.95 -5.36
CA GLU A 229 -2.06 7.59 -5.85
C GLU A 229 -1.85 7.57 -7.38
N LYS A 230 -2.69 8.27 -8.16
CA LYS A 230 -2.51 8.30 -9.63
C LYS A 230 -1.22 9.01 -10.02
N ALA A 231 -0.83 10.05 -9.29
CA ALA A 231 0.44 10.73 -9.48
C ALA A 231 1.65 9.81 -9.18
N LEU A 232 1.55 8.96 -8.15
CA LEU A 232 2.54 7.92 -7.90
C LEU A 232 2.60 6.92 -9.07
N GLN A 233 1.45 6.39 -9.50
CA GLN A 233 1.39 5.35 -10.52
C GLN A 233 1.84 5.83 -11.91
N ARG A 234 1.52 7.07 -12.30
CA ARG A 234 1.76 7.60 -13.65
C ARG A 234 3.06 8.40 -13.77
N PHE A 235 3.45 9.10 -12.71
CA PHE A 235 4.59 10.04 -12.75
C PHE A 235 5.68 9.68 -11.75
N HIS A 236 5.53 8.59 -11.00
CA HIS A 236 6.44 8.20 -9.91
C HIS A 236 6.68 9.36 -8.92
N SER A 237 5.64 10.16 -8.69
CA SER A 237 5.75 11.36 -7.85
C SER A 237 6.03 11.01 -6.40
N GLY A 238 7.01 11.69 -5.80
CA GLY A 238 7.31 11.60 -4.37
C GLY A 238 6.36 12.47 -3.54
N TRP A 239 6.36 12.26 -2.23
CA TRP A 239 5.50 13.06 -1.34
C TRP A 239 5.83 14.56 -1.39
N SER A 240 7.09 14.95 -1.62
CA SER A 240 7.49 16.35 -1.79
C SER A 240 6.94 16.91 -3.09
N ASN A 241 7.21 16.25 -4.21
CA ASN A 241 6.80 16.73 -5.54
C ASN A 241 5.28 16.82 -5.65
N PHE A 242 4.54 15.89 -5.05
CA PHE A 242 3.09 16.00 -4.98
C PHE A 242 2.63 17.18 -4.12
N ALA A 243 3.32 17.46 -3.02
CA ALA A 243 2.99 18.62 -2.18
C ALA A 243 3.25 19.94 -2.91
N ASP A 244 4.40 20.05 -3.59
CA ASP A 244 4.77 21.20 -4.40
C ASP A 244 3.78 21.40 -5.54
N TRP A 245 3.42 20.33 -6.27
CA TRP A 245 2.40 20.39 -7.32
C TRP A 245 1.04 20.86 -6.81
N VAL A 246 0.59 20.42 -5.63
CA VAL A 246 -0.64 20.92 -5.01
C VAL A 246 -0.52 22.42 -4.74
N ASN A 247 0.60 22.88 -4.18
CA ASN A 247 0.82 24.30 -3.88
C ASN A 247 0.87 25.16 -5.15
N ASP A 248 1.47 24.66 -6.23
CA ASP A 248 1.52 25.34 -7.54
C ASP A 248 0.14 25.39 -8.22
N THR A 249 -0.77 24.49 -7.85
CA THR A 249 -2.14 24.42 -8.39
C THR A 249 -3.12 25.27 -7.57
N THR A 250 -2.80 25.59 -6.32
CA THR A 250 -3.66 26.40 -5.44
C THR A 250 -3.33 27.89 -5.54
N ASP A 251 -4.32 28.74 -5.76
CA ASP A 251 -4.14 30.21 -5.83
C ASP A 251 -3.92 30.89 -4.46
N ASP A 252 -4.07 30.17 -3.34
CA ASP A 252 -3.96 30.74 -1.99
C ASP A 252 -2.51 30.68 -1.47
N ILE A 253 -1.83 31.83 -1.48
CA ILE A 253 -0.44 31.96 -1.06
C ILE A 253 -0.23 31.79 0.45
N ASN A 254 -1.30 31.81 1.25
CA ASN A 254 -1.22 31.84 2.72
C ASN A 254 -1.27 30.44 3.37
N VAL A 255 -1.68 29.40 2.63
CA VAL A 255 -1.82 28.03 3.16
C VAL A 255 -0.99 27.06 2.32
N THR A 256 0.11 26.57 2.91
CA THR A 256 1.00 25.61 2.23
C THR A 256 0.69 24.17 2.61
N PHE A 257 0.46 23.32 1.60
CA PHE A 257 0.45 21.88 1.74
C PHE A 257 1.89 21.36 1.88
N THR A 258 2.24 20.92 3.09
CA THR A 258 3.61 20.51 3.43
C THR A 258 3.91 19.06 3.02
N TYR A 259 5.19 18.76 2.79
CA TYR A 259 5.68 17.38 2.62
C TYR A 259 5.16 16.40 3.70
N ARG A 260 5.10 16.83 4.97
CA ARG A 260 4.65 15.97 6.08
C ARG A 260 3.15 15.68 6.00
N GLN A 261 2.34 16.63 5.54
CA GLN A 261 0.91 16.42 5.30
C GLN A 261 0.69 15.52 4.09
N SER A 262 1.43 15.71 3.00
CA SER A 262 1.43 14.82 1.84
C SER A 262 1.82 13.39 2.19
N GLN A 263 2.87 13.20 3.01
CA GLN A 263 3.25 11.89 3.54
C GLN A 263 2.15 11.30 4.44
N ARG A 264 1.54 12.10 5.32
CA ARG A 264 0.45 11.62 6.18
C ARG A 264 -0.77 11.22 5.35
N LEU A 265 -1.16 12.00 4.35
CA LEU A 265 -2.23 11.68 3.40
C LEU A 265 -1.99 10.32 2.74
N PHE A 266 -0.78 10.12 2.22
CA PHE A 266 -0.38 8.88 1.58
C PHE A 266 -0.54 7.69 2.54
N LEU A 267 0.04 7.80 3.74
CA LEU A 267 -0.01 6.74 4.73
C LEU A 267 -1.44 6.45 5.18
N GLU A 268 -2.27 7.47 5.42
CA GLU A 268 -3.67 7.31 5.82
C GLU A 268 -4.50 6.62 4.74
N HIS A 269 -4.41 7.07 3.50
CA HIS A 269 -5.12 6.49 2.35
C HIS A 269 -4.71 5.04 2.11
N TRP A 270 -3.40 4.79 2.01
CA TRP A 270 -2.88 3.45 1.75
C TRP A 270 -3.06 2.51 2.93
N SER A 271 -3.05 2.99 4.18
CA SER A 271 -3.36 2.15 5.33
C SER A 271 -4.76 1.56 5.19
N ARG A 272 -5.76 2.37 4.82
CA ARG A 272 -7.13 1.89 4.63
C ARG A 272 -7.22 0.90 3.48
N ARG A 273 -6.63 1.22 2.33
CA ARG A 273 -6.61 0.33 1.16
C ARG A 273 -5.96 -1.02 1.47
N LEU A 274 -4.79 -1.01 2.11
CA LEU A 274 -4.08 -2.22 2.50
C LEU A 274 -4.90 -3.04 3.50
N LEU A 275 -5.49 -2.40 4.52
CA LEU A 275 -6.28 -3.11 5.51
C LEU A 275 -7.52 -3.78 4.89
N ILE A 276 -8.21 -3.09 3.97
CA ILE A 276 -9.34 -3.68 3.23
C ILE A 276 -8.85 -4.86 2.39
N ALA A 277 -7.77 -4.69 1.63
CA ALA A 277 -7.25 -5.75 0.77
C ALA A 277 -6.86 -7.00 1.57
N HIS A 278 -6.32 -6.82 2.79
CA HIS A 278 -5.97 -7.91 3.70
C HIS A 278 -7.14 -8.44 4.56
N GLY A 279 -8.36 -7.90 4.41
CA GLY A 279 -9.53 -8.28 5.23
C GLY A 279 -9.36 -7.97 6.72
N LYS A 280 -8.67 -6.88 7.05
CA LYS A 280 -8.32 -6.46 8.43
C LYS A 280 -8.98 -5.15 8.85
N GLU A 281 -9.81 -4.56 8.01
CA GLU A 281 -10.47 -3.26 8.23
C GLU A 281 -11.35 -3.21 9.48
N ASN A 282 -11.87 -4.36 9.93
CA ASN A 282 -12.72 -4.46 11.11
C ASN A 282 -11.97 -4.81 12.41
N ILE A 283 -10.73 -5.27 12.32
CA ILE A 283 -9.95 -5.81 13.45
C ILE A 283 -8.76 -4.91 13.78
N PHE A 284 -8.26 -4.15 12.80
CA PHE A 284 -7.11 -3.27 12.98
C PHE A 284 -7.37 -2.19 14.04
N THR A 285 -6.43 -2.04 14.97
CA THR A 285 -6.43 -0.94 15.94
C THR A 285 -5.01 -0.42 16.12
N CYS A 286 -4.88 0.87 16.39
CA CYS A 286 -3.62 1.51 16.77
C CYS A 286 -3.85 2.55 17.88
N ASP A 287 -2.79 3.16 18.40
CA ASP A 287 -2.91 4.21 19.41
C ASP A 287 -3.66 5.43 18.86
N ALA A 288 -4.57 5.98 19.66
CA ALA A 288 -5.34 7.14 19.22
C ALA A 288 -4.44 8.36 18.95
N PHE A 289 -4.70 9.03 17.82
CA PHE A 289 -3.95 10.18 17.34
C PHE A 289 -2.45 9.90 17.16
N CYS A 290 -2.13 8.66 16.74
CA CYS A 290 -0.76 8.25 16.53
C CYS A 290 -0.05 9.09 15.44
N THR A 291 1.27 9.12 15.52
CA THR A 291 2.10 9.79 14.50
C THR A 291 2.09 9.00 13.19
N ALA A 292 2.50 9.65 12.09
CA ALA A 292 2.70 8.98 10.79
C ALA A 292 3.58 7.73 10.90
N LYS A 293 4.66 7.81 11.68
CA LYS A 293 5.57 6.70 11.93
C LYS A 293 4.87 5.53 12.64
N VAL A 294 4.14 5.81 13.73
CA VAL A 294 3.45 4.77 14.52
C VAL A 294 2.32 4.11 13.70
N LEU A 295 1.60 4.88 12.89
CA LEU A 295 0.61 4.33 11.97
C LEU A 295 1.27 3.35 10.99
N ALA A 296 2.32 3.79 10.29
CA ALA A 296 3.04 2.96 9.33
C ALA A 296 3.65 1.71 9.99
N GLU A 297 4.20 1.83 11.20
CA GLU A 297 4.73 0.68 11.98
C GLU A 297 3.64 -0.33 12.32
N THR A 298 2.45 0.14 12.71
CA THR A 298 1.34 -0.73 13.11
C THR A 298 0.75 -1.43 11.90
N VAL A 299 0.55 -0.73 10.78
CA VAL A 299 0.09 -1.34 9.52
C VAL A 299 1.14 -2.30 8.95
N ARG A 300 2.43 -1.94 9.00
CA ARG A 300 3.54 -2.81 8.60
C ARG A 300 3.52 -4.17 9.32
N LYS A 301 3.17 -4.20 10.60
CA LYS A 301 3.03 -5.46 11.36
C LYS A 301 1.92 -6.36 10.80
N VAL A 302 0.88 -5.78 10.22
CA VAL A 302 -0.24 -6.49 9.63
C VAL A 302 0.07 -6.98 8.22
N VAL A 303 0.67 -6.12 7.38
CA VAL A 303 0.91 -6.45 5.96
C VAL A 303 2.20 -7.24 5.70
N GLY A 304 3.16 -7.17 6.63
CA GLY A 304 4.40 -7.94 6.56
C GLY A 304 5.66 -7.12 6.86
N LYS A 305 6.28 -7.38 8.02
CA LYS A 305 7.59 -6.83 8.38
C LYS A 305 8.71 -7.58 7.65
N ASN A 306 9.60 -6.86 6.96
CA ASN A 306 10.73 -7.38 6.18
C ASN A 306 10.36 -8.32 5.03
N GLY A 307 9.08 -8.29 4.63
CA GLY A 307 8.51 -9.14 3.61
C GLY A 307 7.03 -9.36 3.89
N GLY A 308 6.23 -9.37 2.83
CA GLY A 308 4.78 -9.51 2.90
C GLY A 308 4.22 -10.25 1.70
N ILE A 309 3.00 -10.73 1.86
CA ILE A 309 2.24 -11.48 0.84
C ILE A 309 1.20 -10.53 0.27
N VAL A 310 1.12 -10.45 -1.05
CA VAL A 310 0.12 -9.62 -1.72
C VAL A 310 -1.26 -10.26 -1.54
N PRO A 311 -2.28 -9.49 -1.15
CA PRO A 311 -3.64 -10.00 -0.95
C PRO A 311 -4.17 -10.75 -2.17
N MET A 312 -4.87 -11.86 -1.95
CA MET A 312 -5.50 -12.70 -2.98
C MET A 312 -4.57 -13.28 -4.05
N ALA A 313 -3.27 -12.98 -4.02
CA ALA A 313 -2.33 -13.46 -5.01
C ALA A 313 -2.16 -14.99 -4.95
N LEU A 314 -2.22 -15.62 -3.77
CA LEU A 314 -2.09 -17.08 -3.66
C LEU A 314 -3.27 -17.85 -4.31
N SER A 315 -4.45 -17.23 -4.33
CA SER A 315 -5.66 -17.73 -4.99
C SER A 315 -5.77 -17.34 -6.46
N HIS A 316 -4.87 -16.48 -6.96
CA HIS A 316 -4.88 -16.10 -8.37
C HIS A 316 -4.63 -17.31 -9.28
N GLY A 317 -5.38 -17.35 -10.38
CA GLY A 317 -5.23 -18.30 -11.47
C GLY A 317 -5.75 -17.70 -12.77
N CYS A 318 -4.94 -17.78 -13.82
CA CYS A 318 -5.29 -17.35 -15.17
C CYS A 318 -4.54 -18.23 -16.18
N ILE A 319 -4.95 -18.23 -17.44
CA ILE A 319 -4.38 -19.15 -18.45
C ILE A 319 -2.88 -18.91 -18.71
N ASP A 320 -2.36 -17.72 -18.38
CA ASP A 320 -0.95 -17.37 -18.58
C ASP A 320 -0.04 -17.89 -17.44
N CYS A 321 -0.61 -18.27 -16.29
CA CYS A 321 0.14 -18.80 -15.14
C CYS A 321 -0.32 -20.18 -14.67
N THR A 322 -1.44 -20.68 -15.21
CA THR A 322 -2.10 -21.90 -14.79
C THR A 322 -2.59 -22.66 -16.02
N HIS A 323 -2.29 -23.96 -16.11
CA HIS A 323 -2.89 -24.85 -17.11
C HIS A 323 -3.15 -26.24 -16.54
N VAL A 324 -3.98 -27.03 -17.23
CA VAL A 324 -4.25 -28.42 -16.87
C VAL A 324 -2.95 -29.22 -17.02
N LYS A 325 -2.66 -30.08 -16.05
CA LYS A 325 -1.43 -30.86 -16.05
C LYS A 325 -1.36 -31.77 -17.29
N ARG A 326 -0.20 -31.77 -17.94
CA ARG A 326 0.08 -32.54 -19.15
C ARG A 326 0.89 -33.78 -18.80
N TYR A 327 0.69 -34.83 -19.58
CA TYR A 327 1.35 -36.12 -19.42
C TYR A 327 2.09 -36.47 -20.70
N ARG A 328 3.17 -37.25 -20.59
CA ARG A 328 3.96 -37.66 -21.75
C ARG A 328 3.09 -38.53 -22.66
N GLN A 329 3.06 -38.22 -23.96
CA GLN A 329 2.38 -39.06 -24.95
C GLN A 329 3.21 -40.32 -25.25
N ALA A 330 2.55 -41.46 -25.42
CA ALA A 330 3.18 -42.77 -25.57
C ALA A 330 4.08 -42.90 -26.82
N ASP A 331 3.94 -42.01 -27.81
CA ASP A 331 4.66 -42.07 -29.09
C ASP A 331 6.06 -41.42 -29.09
N HIS A 332 6.49 -40.81 -27.97
CA HIS A 332 7.84 -40.27 -27.88
C HIS A 332 8.87 -41.36 -27.56
N GLN A 333 9.86 -41.54 -28.46
CA GLN A 333 10.95 -42.52 -28.35
C GLN A 333 11.46 -42.71 -26.90
N PRO A 334 11.70 -43.97 -26.48
CA PRO A 334 12.19 -44.27 -25.14
C PRO A 334 13.52 -43.53 -24.89
N ALA A 335 13.68 -43.01 -23.67
CA ALA A 335 14.90 -42.35 -23.27
C ALA A 335 16.11 -43.30 -23.48
N PRO A 336 17.27 -42.79 -23.95
CA PRO A 336 18.45 -43.62 -24.15
C PRO A 336 18.86 -44.29 -22.83
N ALA A 337 19.14 -45.59 -22.90
CA ALA A 337 19.34 -46.52 -21.77
C ALA A 337 20.47 -46.17 -20.77
N ASN A 338 21.20 -45.07 -20.97
CA ASN A 338 22.37 -44.67 -20.19
C ASN A 338 22.07 -43.54 -19.15
N LEU A 339 20.81 -43.23 -18.88
CA LEU A 339 20.44 -42.28 -17.81
C LEU A 339 20.22 -43.02 -16.48
N PRO A 340 20.90 -42.63 -15.38
CA PRO A 340 20.63 -43.19 -14.06
C PRO A 340 19.18 -42.92 -13.66
N GLU A 341 18.51 -43.94 -13.09
CA GLU A 341 17.09 -43.99 -12.69
C GLU A 341 16.38 -42.64 -12.76
N THR A 342 15.81 -42.36 -13.93
CA THR A 342 14.85 -41.27 -14.13
C THR A 342 13.74 -41.44 -13.11
N LEU A 343 13.43 -40.37 -12.37
CA LEU A 343 12.26 -40.31 -11.48
C LEU A 343 11.06 -40.96 -12.15
N ALA A 344 10.35 -41.83 -11.41
CA ALA A 344 9.14 -42.49 -11.89
C ALA A 344 8.24 -41.48 -12.62
N GLN A 345 8.10 -41.68 -13.94
CA GLN A 345 7.35 -40.80 -14.81
C GLN A 345 5.86 -40.95 -14.49
N GLN A 346 5.14 -39.83 -14.39
CA GLN A 346 3.71 -39.87 -14.07
C GLN A 346 2.91 -40.20 -15.33
N GLU A 347 2.16 -41.30 -15.28
CA GLU A 347 1.22 -41.72 -16.32
C GLU A 347 -0.05 -40.88 -16.27
N ALA A 348 -0.71 -40.72 -17.42
CA ALA A 348 -1.99 -40.04 -17.50
C ALA A 348 -3.04 -40.81 -16.68
N PRO A 349 -3.86 -40.11 -15.87
CA PRO A 349 -4.92 -40.77 -15.13
C PRO A 349 -5.98 -41.33 -16.11
N PRO A 350 -6.76 -42.36 -15.71
CA PRO A 350 -7.82 -42.93 -16.54
C PRO A 350 -8.82 -41.86 -17.01
N ALA A 351 -9.39 -42.05 -18.20
CA ALA A 351 -10.39 -41.12 -18.75
C ALA A 351 -11.55 -40.87 -17.75
N GLY A 352 -11.83 -39.61 -17.46
CA GLY A 352 -12.84 -39.18 -16.48
C GLY A 352 -12.31 -38.93 -15.06
N SER A 353 -11.04 -39.25 -14.78
CA SER A 353 -10.39 -38.95 -13.48
C SER A 353 -9.79 -37.54 -13.44
N PRO A 354 -9.64 -36.92 -12.25
CA PRO A 354 -9.05 -35.59 -12.12
C PRO A 354 -7.60 -35.54 -12.65
N CYS A 355 -7.33 -34.66 -13.61
CA CYS A 355 -6.00 -34.48 -14.18
C CYS A 355 -5.07 -33.61 -13.32
N GLY A 356 -5.65 -32.76 -12.46
CA GLY A 356 -4.94 -31.73 -11.71
C GLY A 356 -4.46 -30.57 -12.60
N TYR A 357 -3.82 -29.57 -11.98
CA TYR A 357 -3.32 -28.39 -12.67
C TYR A 357 -1.91 -28.04 -12.25
N ILE A 358 -1.24 -27.26 -13.11
CA ILE A 358 0.12 -26.77 -12.90
C ILE A 358 0.09 -25.25 -12.79
N ARG A 359 0.89 -24.73 -11.86
CA ARG A 359 1.20 -23.29 -11.76
C ARG A 359 2.70 -23.05 -11.70
N LEU A 360 3.14 -21.99 -12.38
CA LEU A 360 4.52 -21.54 -12.35
C LEU A 360 4.64 -20.16 -11.71
N ALA A 361 5.52 -20.06 -10.71
CA ALA A 361 5.99 -18.80 -10.17
C ALA A 361 7.42 -18.52 -10.63
N VAL A 362 7.81 -17.25 -10.65
CA VAL A 362 9.15 -16.79 -10.96
C VAL A 362 9.60 -15.90 -9.81
N MET A 363 10.88 -15.92 -9.48
CA MET A 363 11.45 -15.01 -8.48
C MET A 363 12.79 -14.44 -8.93
N ASP A 364 13.05 -13.21 -8.50
CA ASP A 364 14.34 -12.55 -8.73
C ASP A 364 14.65 -11.51 -7.64
N GLY A 365 15.93 -11.18 -7.49
CA GLY A 365 16.47 -10.23 -6.54
C GLY A 365 16.84 -8.89 -7.20
N LYS A 366 16.04 -7.86 -6.93
CA LYS A 366 16.31 -6.50 -7.44
C LYS A 366 17.03 -5.61 -6.43
N ARG A 367 18.06 -4.89 -6.85
CA ARG A 367 18.81 -3.92 -6.01
C ARG A 367 18.01 -2.64 -5.71
N LEU A 368 16.90 -2.75 -4.99
CA LEU A 368 16.09 -1.63 -4.48
C LEU A 368 16.44 -1.36 -3.03
N ASN A 369 17.42 -0.49 -2.80
CA ASN A 369 18.16 -0.48 -1.54
C ASN A 369 17.71 0.62 -0.58
N HIS A 370 17.27 0.30 0.65
CA HIS A 370 17.22 1.27 1.75
C HIS A 370 18.45 1.21 2.66
N ARG A 371 18.64 2.25 3.49
CA ARG A 371 19.77 2.33 4.43
C ARG A 371 19.55 1.50 5.70
N LYS A 372 20.64 0.90 6.19
CA LYS A 372 20.75 0.15 7.45
C LYS A 372 22.04 0.53 8.19
N CYS A 373 22.18 0.08 9.43
CA CYS A 373 23.38 0.28 10.23
C CYS A 373 24.68 -0.05 9.46
N ALA A 374 25.74 0.73 9.69
CA ALA A 374 27.04 0.61 9.02
C ALA A 374 27.78 -0.70 9.33
N LEU A 375 27.45 -1.37 10.44
CA LEU A 375 28.03 -2.67 10.78
C LEU A 375 27.51 -3.78 9.86
N ASN A 376 28.39 -4.71 9.52
CA ASN A 376 28.13 -5.80 8.58
C ASN A 376 26.92 -6.66 9.00
N ASP A 377 26.95 -7.16 10.24
CA ASP A 377 25.96 -8.13 10.76
C ASP A 377 24.71 -7.46 11.34
N CYS A 378 24.67 -6.13 11.33
CA CYS A 378 23.53 -5.39 11.87
C CYS A 378 22.47 -5.13 10.78
N GLN A 379 21.24 -5.53 11.06
CA GLN A 379 20.06 -5.28 10.22
C GLN A 379 19.20 -4.12 10.73
N ASN A 380 19.54 -3.58 11.90
CA ASN A 380 18.70 -2.59 12.58
C ASN A 380 18.60 -1.26 11.81
N PRO A 381 17.43 -0.60 11.91
CA PRO A 381 17.18 0.69 11.27
C PRO A 381 18.09 1.78 11.83
N LEU A 382 18.38 2.80 11.01
CA LEU A 382 19.15 3.96 11.44
C LEU A 382 18.32 4.84 12.39
N VAL A 383 19.00 5.51 13.33
CA VAL A 383 18.35 6.55 14.15
C VAL A 383 18.05 7.79 13.28
N ASN A 384 18.99 8.14 12.41
CA ASN A 384 18.89 9.27 11.50
C ASN A 384 19.17 8.82 10.06
N TYR A 385 18.14 8.84 9.22
CA TYR A 385 18.23 8.42 7.82
C TYR A 385 18.79 9.49 6.88
N LYS A 386 18.89 10.75 7.31
CA LYS A 386 19.40 11.85 6.49
C LYS A 386 20.91 11.78 6.35
N ASN A 387 21.62 11.60 7.47
CA ASN A 387 23.09 11.58 7.51
C ASN A 387 23.68 10.65 8.60
N GLY A 388 22.86 9.82 9.24
CA GLY A 388 23.32 8.88 10.26
C GLY A 388 23.97 7.61 9.68
N ARG A 389 24.75 6.93 10.53
CA ARG A 389 25.48 5.69 10.18
C ARG A 389 25.04 4.48 11.00
N PHE A 390 24.49 4.70 12.19
CA PHE A 390 24.24 3.64 13.17
C PHE A 390 22.77 3.58 13.61
N CYS A 391 22.36 2.39 14.03
CA CYS A 391 21.11 2.16 14.73
C CYS A 391 21.22 2.54 16.21
N GLU A 392 20.11 2.51 16.94
CA GLU A 392 20.04 2.90 18.36
C GLU A 392 21.10 2.17 19.21
N THR A 393 21.17 0.84 19.09
CA THR A 393 22.11 0.00 19.86
C THR A 393 23.59 0.30 19.57
N HIS A 394 23.90 0.78 18.36
CA HIS A 394 25.25 1.08 17.92
C HIS A 394 25.54 2.58 17.85
N LEU A 395 24.65 3.43 18.39
CA LEU A 395 24.77 4.88 18.28
C LEU A 395 26.04 5.40 18.97
N HIS A 396 26.49 4.71 20.03
CA HIS A 396 27.73 5.02 20.74
C HIS A 396 28.97 4.96 19.85
N LEU A 397 29.00 4.10 18.81
CA LEU A 397 30.09 3.99 17.85
C LEU A 397 30.27 5.23 16.97
N ARG A 398 29.32 6.18 17.01
CA ARG A 398 29.47 7.49 16.34
C ARG A 398 30.67 8.29 16.87
N ASN A 399 31.05 8.04 18.12
CA ASN A 399 32.16 8.71 18.81
C ASN A 399 33.47 7.91 18.72
N THR A 400 33.46 6.76 18.04
CA THR A 400 34.62 5.89 17.83
C THR A 400 35.11 6.05 16.39
N CYS A 401 36.43 5.91 16.18
CA CYS A 401 37.05 5.88 14.86
C CYS A 401 36.32 4.87 13.97
N GLY A 402 35.93 5.31 12.77
CA GLY A 402 35.15 4.50 11.84
C GLY A 402 35.92 3.35 11.19
N ILE A 403 37.20 3.18 11.48
CA ILE A 403 38.04 2.07 11.01
C ILE A 403 38.08 0.99 12.09
N ILE A 404 37.74 -0.23 11.72
CA ILE A 404 37.72 -1.39 12.62
C ILE A 404 38.99 -2.22 12.36
N PRO A 405 39.76 -2.62 13.40
CA PRO A 405 39.44 -2.57 14.83
C PRO A 405 40.05 -1.40 15.65
N CYS A 406 40.31 -0.22 15.06
CA CYS A 406 41.06 0.88 15.73
C CYS A 406 40.60 1.23 17.16
N GLY A 407 39.30 1.33 17.42
CA GLY A 407 38.73 1.54 18.75
C GLY A 407 38.98 2.91 19.43
N ARG A 408 39.87 3.76 18.89
CA ARG A 408 40.15 5.11 19.44
C ARG A 408 38.96 6.06 19.26
N PRO A 409 38.78 7.06 20.13
CA PRO A 409 37.76 8.09 19.94
C PRO A 409 38.01 8.93 18.68
N VAL A 410 36.96 9.54 18.16
CA VAL A 410 37.06 10.50 17.04
C VAL A 410 37.82 11.76 17.48
N HIS A 411 38.61 12.35 16.59
CA HIS A 411 39.48 13.49 16.95
C HIS A 411 38.73 14.81 17.17
N SER A 412 37.53 14.94 16.60
CA SER A 412 36.67 16.11 16.80
C SER A 412 35.18 15.73 16.70
N PRO A 413 34.26 16.48 17.32
CA PRO A 413 32.83 16.23 17.20
C PRO A 413 32.38 16.24 15.73
N GLY A 414 31.76 15.14 15.29
CA GLY A 414 31.30 14.97 13.90
C GLY A 414 32.34 14.34 12.96
N ALA A 415 33.60 14.19 13.37
CA ALA A 415 34.59 13.46 12.59
C ALA A 415 34.27 11.96 12.49
N LEU A 416 34.80 11.32 11.44
CA LEU A 416 34.61 9.88 11.19
C LEU A 416 35.82 9.02 11.58
N THR A 417 36.93 9.63 11.99
CA THR A 417 38.20 8.96 12.33
C THR A 417 38.82 9.54 13.59
N CYS A 418 39.76 8.80 14.19
CA CYS A 418 40.68 9.34 15.21
C CYS A 418 41.68 10.35 14.60
N ASP A 419 42.64 10.75 15.43
CA ASP A 419 43.72 11.72 15.18
C ASP A 419 44.88 11.14 14.34
N GLN A 420 44.94 9.82 14.19
CA GLN A 420 45.93 9.18 13.32
C GLN A 420 45.84 9.67 11.88
N GLN A 421 46.96 10.19 11.36
CA GLN A 421 47.04 10.75 10.02
C GLN A 421 46.71 9.72 8.93
N THR A 422 47.06 8.45 9.13
CA THR A 422 46.72 7.34 8.22
C THR A 422 45.21 7.18 8.06
N HIS A 423 44.48 7.20 9.17
CA HIS A 423 43.02 7.05 9.20
C HIS A 423 42.32 8.26 8.56
N ILE A 424 42.79 9.47 8.87
CA ILE A 424 42.33 10.70 8.23
C ILE A 424 42.55 10.63 6.71
N ASN A 425 43.72 10.14 6.27
CA ASN A 425 44.04 10.01 4.85
C ASN A 425 43.12 8.97 4.16
N TRP A 426 42.82 7.83 4.79
CA TRP A 426 41.87 6.85 4.26
C TRP A 426 40.46 7.43 4.13
N HIS A 427 40.02 8.23 5.10
CA HIS A 427 38.74 8.92 5.01
C HIS A 427 38.73 9.96 3.87
N LYS A 428 39.78 10.76 3.72
CA LYS A 428 39.92 11.72 2.59
C LYS A 428 39.95 11.00 1.23
N GLN A 429 40.62 9.85 1.12
CA GLN A 429 40.59 9.04 -0.10
C GLN A 429 39.18 8.54 -0.41
N TYR A 430 38.46 8.08 0.61
CA TYR A 430 37.05 7.72 0.48
C TYR A 430 36.21 8.92 0.01
N GLU A 431 36.32 10.08 0.65
CA GLU A 431 35.60 11.29 0.24
C GLU A 431 35.93 11.68 -1.20
N ASN A 432 37.21 11.78 -1.58
CA ASN A 432 37.60 12.14 -2.94
C ASN A 432 37.01 11.19 -4.01
N ARG A 433 36.88 9.90 -3.69
CA ARG A 433 36.32 8.89 -4.59
C ARG A 433 34.79 8.95 -4.68
N PHE A 434 34.09 9.30 -3.59
CA PHE A 434 32.63 9.23 -3.52
C PHE A 434 31.91 10.58 -3.52
N HIS A 435 32.58 11.70 -3.27
CA HIS A 435 32.01 13.05 -3.29
C HIS A 435 32.06 13.71 -4.69
N ARG A 436 32.95 13.26 -5.58
CA ARG A 436 33.12 13.81 -6.95
C ARG A 436 32.33 13.11 -8.05
N MET A 437 31.62 12.02 -7.76
CA MET A 437 30.81 11.34 -8.76
C MET A 437 29.38 11.89 -8.77
N SER A 438 29.00 12.58 -9.85
CA SER A 438 27.60 12.89 -10.13
C SER A 438 26.79 11.59 -10.26
N PHE A 439 25.48 11.65 -10.02
CA PHE A 439 24.57 10.49 -10.08
C PHE A 439 24.74 9.62 -11.35
N PRO A 440 24.96 10.20 -12.56
CA PRO A 440 25.27 9.43 -13.77
C PRO A 440 26.66 8.77 -13.79
N GLY A 441 27.64 9.34 -13.07
CA GLY A 441 28.98 8.77 -12.92
C GLY A 441 28.98 7.51 -12.04
N VAL A 442 28.17 7.52 -10.98
CA VAL A 442 27.94 6.34 -10.13
C VAL A 442 27.23 5.22 -10.90
N GLN A 443 26.20 5.55 -11.71
CA GLN A 443 25.54 4.58 -12.58
C GLN A 443 26.49 3.99 -13.64
N ARG A 444 27.37 4.78 -14.26
CA ARG A 444 28.37 4.28 -15.22
C ARG A 444 29.36 3.31 -14.59
N VAL A 445 29.80 3.57 -13.35
CA VAL A 445 30.70 2.66 -12.62
C VAL A 445 29.98 1.38 -12.20
N ILE A 446 28.71 1.46 -11.78
CA ILE A 446 27.89 0.29 -11.44
C ILE A 446 27.57 -0.55 -12.68
N ARG A 447 27.28 0.07 -13.83
CA ARG A 447 26.97 -0.63 -15.09
C ARG A 447 28.20 -1.35 -15.65
N ARG A 448 29.39 -0.71 -15.61
CA ARG A 448 30.67 -1.37 -15.96
C ARG A 448 31.01 -2.58 -15.08
N GLN A 449 30.54 -2.61 -13.83
CA GLN A 449 30.71 -3.78 -12.95
C GLN A 449 29.75 -4.93 -13.25
N GLN A 450 28.65 -4.69 -13.96
CA GLN A 450 27.75 -5.76 -14.42
C GLN A 450 28.32 -6.47 -15.66
N GLU A 451 29.19 -5.82 -16.42
CA GLU A 451 29.74 -6.31 -17.69
C GLU A 451 31.12 -7.01 -17.55
N GLU A 452 31.90 -6.78 -16.49
CA GLU A 452 33.26 -7.34 -16.32
C GLU A 452 33.47 -8.07 -14.99
N THR A 453 33.94 -9.32 -15.03
CA THR A 453 34.29 -10.15 -13.85
C THR A 453 35.54 -9.68 -13.09
N ARG A 454 36.20 -8.58 -13.50
CA ARG A 454 37.42 -8.02 -12.88
C ARG A 454 37.51 -6.48 -12.89
N GLY A 455 36.41 -5.79 -12.61
CA GLY A 455 36.45 -4.33 -12.34
C GLY A 455 37.07 -3.99 -10.97
N PRO A 456 37.68 -2.80 -10.78
CA PRO A 456 38.32 -2.41 -9.52
C PRO A 456 37.31 -2.38 -8.37
N SER A 457 37.70 -2.98 -7.24
CA SER A 457 36.90 -3.06 -6.01
C SER A 457 36.37 -1.70 -5.54
N LEU A 458 35.08 -1.68 -5.17
CA LEU A 458 34.40 -0.55 -4.50
C LEU A 458 34.75 -0.43 -3.01
N GLN A 459 35.55 -1.35 -2.47
CA GLN A 459 36.15 -1.20 -1.16
C GLN A 459 37.42 -0.37 -1.30
N VAL A 460 37.59 0.63 -0.42
CA VAL A 460 38.92 1.19 -0.19
C VAL A 460 39.77 0.01 0.31
N GLN A 461 40.82 -0.33 -0.41
CA GLN A 461 41.75 -1.38 0.02
C GLN A 461 42.53 -0.79 1.20
N LEU A 462 42.09 -1.13 2.41
CA LEU A 462 42.70 -0.63 3.64
C LEU A 462 43.95 -1.48 3.91
N GLN A 463 45.02 -0.84 4.38
CA GLN A 463 46.24 -1.56 4.73
C GLN A 463 46.04 -2.31 6.05
N ALA A 464 46.91 -3.29 6.33
CA ALA A 464 46.90 -4.01 7.59
C ALA A 464 47.03 -3.04 8.78
N LEU A 465 46.27 -3.31 9.85
CA LEU A 465 46.28 -2.51 11.07
C LEU A 465 46.61 -3.42 12.25
N GLY A 466 47.84 -3.31 12.78
CA GLY A 466 48.36 -4.25 13.78
C GLY A 466 48.38 -5.67 13.23
N ASP A 467 47.85 -6.63 13.99
CA ASP A 467 47.75 -8.04 13.59
C ASP A 467 46.59 -8.33 12.62
N THR A 468 45.78 -7.32 12.26
CA THR A 468 44.64 -7.50 11.35
C THR A 468 45.09 -7.30 9.90
N PRO A 469 45.00 -8.32 9.03
CA PRO A 469 45.29 -8.18 7.60
C PRO A 469 44.40 -7.11 6.95
N GLY A 470 44.93 -6.38 5.97
CA GLY A 470 44.22 -5.26 5.34
C GLY A 470 42.85 -5.62 4.75
N GLU A 471 42.68 -6.86 4.28
CA GLU A 471 41.41 -7.40 3.77
C GLU A 471 40.31 -7.51 4.84
N GLN A 472 40.70 -7.60 6.11
CA GLN A 472 39.80 -7.69 7.26
C GLN A 472 39.54 -6.31 7.91
N VAL A 473 40.34 -5.30 7.56
CA VAL A 473 40.10 -3.92 7.98
C VAL A 473 38.90 -3.39 7.23
N VAL A 474 37.86 -3.00 7.96
CA VAL A 474 36.61 -2.47 7.40
C VAL A 474 36.34 -1.06 7.91
N HIS A 475 35.64 -0.27 7.10
CA HIS A 475 35.23 1.08 7.49
C HIS A 475 33.71 1.18 7.70
N THR A 476 33.32 2.09 8.59
CA THR A 476 31.92 2.45 8.90
C THR A 476 31.57 3.87 8.47
N PHE A 477 32.37 4.49 7.59
CA PHE A 477 32.19 5.89 7.14
C PHE A 477 30.81 6.23 6.58
N LYS A 478 30.06 5.25 6.08
CA LYS A 478 28.66 5.42 5.68
C LYS A 478 27.79 4.31 6.24
N ALA A 479 26.49 4.60 6.35
CA ALA A 479 25.47 3.56 6.48
C ALA A 479 25.56 2.55 5.35
N LYS A 480 25.28 1.28 5.66
CA LYS A 480 25.13 0.24 4.64
C LYS A 480 23.72 0.32 4.05
N SER A 481 23.51 -0.48 3.02
CA SER A 481 22.18 -0.73 2.47
C SER A 481 21.88 -2.21 2.56
N ILE A 482 20.60 -2.57 2.42
CA ILE A 482 20.23 -3.94 2.06
C ILE A 482 20.84 -4.30 0.69
N TYR A 483 20.98 -5.59 0.41
CA TYR A 483 21.58 -6.08 -0.83
C TYR A 483 20.58 -6.03 -1.98
N CYS A 484 19.40 -6.62 -1.79
CA CYS A 484 18.31 -6.60 -2.75
C CYS A 484 16.94 -6.80 -2.05
N LEU A 485 15.89 -6.46 -2.79
CA LEU A 485 14.52 -6.89 -2.58
C LEU A 485 14.32 -8.17 -3.41
N GLN A 486 14.02 -9.28 -2.77
CA GLN A 486 13.59 -10.49 -3.45
C GLN A 486 12.08 -10.38 -3.72
N THR A 487 11.66 -10.58 -4.95
CA THR A 487 10.23 -10.64 -5.33
C THR A 487 9.89 -12.01 -5.87
N VAL A 488 8.63 -12.41 -5.69
CA VAL A 488 8.06 -13.63 -6.24
C VAL A 488 6.74 -13.27 -6.91
N GLN A 489 6.52 -13.73 -8.14
CA GLN A 489 5.33 -13.45 -8.94
C GLN A 489 4.90 -14.70 -9.71
N TRP A 490 3.63 -14.79 -10.07
CA TRP A 490 3.15 -15.80 -11.01
C TRP A 490 3.70 -15.52 -12.42
N ALA A 491 3.74 -16.56 -13.28
CA ALA A 491 4.20 -16.42 -14.67
C ALA A 491 3.37 -15.47 -15.54
N CYS A 492 2.20 -15.03 -15.06
CA CYS A 492 1.39 -13.96 -15.67
C CYS A 492 1.82 -12.54 -15.25
N GLY A 493 2.71 -12.42 -14.26
CA GLY A 493 3.23 -11.17 -13.70
C GLY A 493 2.56 -10.73 -12.40
N VAL A 494 1.50 -11.39 -11.92
CA VAL A 494 0.86 -11.02 -10.64
C VAL A 494 1.83 -11.28 -9.48
N PRO A 495 2.22 -10.25 -8.71
CA PRO A 495 3.13 -10.41 -7.58
C PRO A 495 2.47 -11.22 -6.46
N ILE A 496 3.19 -12.19 -5.92
CA ILE A 496 2.77 -13.06 -4.82
C ILE A 496 3.26 -12.51 -3.50
N GLY A 497 4.54 -12.14 -3.44
CA GLY A 497 5.16 -11.70 -2.20
C GLY A 497 6.58 -11.19 -2.42
N TRP A 498 7.15 -10.65 -1.36
CA TRP A 498 8.48 -10.07 -1.38
C TRP A 498 9.18 -10.23 -0.03
N GLY A 499 10.51 -10.09 -0.02
CA GLY A 499 11.32 -10.08 1.19
C GLY A 499 12.66 -9.38 1.01
N LYS A 500 13.31 -9.02 2.11
CA LYS A 500 14.62 -8.34 2.08
C LYS A 500 15.78 -9.31 2.19
N CYS A 501 16.76 -9.15 1.31
CA CYS A 501 18.08 -9.76 1.43
C CYS A 501 19.07 -8.70 1.93
N TYR A 502 19.71 -8.92 3.09
CA TYR A 502 20.49 -7.87 3.75
C TYR A 502 21.95 -7.78 3.31
N ARG A 503 22.65 -8.92 3.32
CA ARG A 503 24.11 -8.96 3.06
C ARG A 503 24.43 -9.43 1.65
N SER A 504 23.68 -10.43 1.22
CA SER A 504 23.71 -11.05 -0.09
C SER A 504 22.34 -11.66 -0.35
N GLU A 505 22.08 -11.97 -1.61
CA GLU A 505 20.99 -12.85 -2.01
C GLU A 505 21.45 -14.31 -1.80
N SER A 506 21.55 -14.70 -0.52
CA SER A 506 22.00 -16.04 -0.12
C SER A 506 20.84 -17.03 -0.10
N THR A 507 21.11 -18.30 -0.44
CA THR A 507 20.10 -19.38 -0.44
C THR A 507 19.31 -19.52 0.88
N PRO A 508 19.86 -19.34 2.10
CA PRO A 508 19.05 -19.42 3.33
C PRO A 508 18.04 -18.28 3.48
N GLN A 509 18.41 -17.07 3.05
CA GLN A 509 17.49 -15.91 3.09
C GLN A 509 16.38 -16.09 2.05
N VAL A 510 16.71 -16.55 0.84
CA VAL A 510 15.71 -16.82 -0.21
C VAL A 510 14.75 -17.92 0.25
N LEU A 511 15.25 -19.03 0.81
CA LEU A 511 14.41 -20.10 1.35
C LEU A 511 13.50 -19.61 2.48
N SER A 512 14.02 -18.77 3.40
CA SER A 512 13.21 -18.16 4.46
C SER A 512 12.07 -17.30 3.91
N ILE A 513 12.31 -16.56 2.81
CA ILE A 513 11.29 -15.76 2.15
C ILE A 513 10.21 -16.66 1.52
N LEU A 514 10.61 -17.72 0.82
CA LEU A 514 9.66 -18.69 0.26
C LEU A 514 8.81 -19.37 1.34
N ASN A 515 9.46 -19.84 2.42
CA ASN A 515 8.75 -20.45 3.54
C ASN A 515 7.71 -19.50 4.13
N LYS A 516 8.07 -18.23 4.32
CA LYS A 516 7.16 -17.21 4.86
C LYS A 516 5.95 -16.95 3.94
N ILE A 517 6.13 -16.99 2.61
CA ILE A 517 5.03 -16.72 1.67
C ILE A 517 3.97 -17.83 1.70
N TRP A 518 4.39 -19.09 1.88
CA TRP A 518 3.50 -20.26 1.86
C TRP A 518 3.32 -20.95 3.22
N GLU A 519 3.70 -20.29 4.32
CA GLU A 519 3.62 -20.85 5.68
C GLU A 519 2.19 -21.28 6.04
N ASP A 520 1.23 -20.36 5.85
CA ASP A 520 -0.19 -20.58 6.16
C ASP A 520 -0.94 -21.35 5.07
N ASN A 521 -0.36 -21.51 3.87
CA ASN A 521 -1.02 -22.11 2.71
C ASN A 521 -0.08 -23.04 1.92
N PRO A 522 0.44 -24.12 2.52
CA PRO A 522 1.37 -25.03 1.84
C PRO A 522 0.77 -25.70 0.59
N GLN A 523 -0.55 -25.91 0.57
CA GLN A 523 -1.28 -26.45 -0.58
C GLN A 523 -1.28 -25.52 -1.80
N SER A 524 -1.09 -24.22 -1.61
CA SER A 524 -1.07 -23.24 -2.70
C SER A 524 0.32 -23.02 -3.28
N ARG A 525 1.31 -23.87 -2.92
CA ARG A 525 2.64 -23.81 -3.50
C ARG A 525 2.58 -23.98 -5.02
N PRO A 526 3.45 -23.29 -5.77
CA PRO A 526 3.57 -23.48 -7.20
C PRO A 526 4.13 -24.89 -7.49
N SER A 527 3.72 -25.46 -8.62
CA SER A 527 4.30 -26.70 -9.13
C SER A 527 5.72 -26.46 -9.63
N PHE A 528 5.98 -25.28 -10.18
CA PHE A 528 7.30 -24.85 -10.67
C PHE A 528 7.70 -23.49 -10.13
N ILE A 529 8.97 -23.32 -9.76
CA ILE A 529 9.56 -22.01 -9.50
C ILE A 529 10.76 -21.76 -10.41
N GLY A 530 10.70 -20.70 -11.21
CA GLY A 530 11.83 -20.15 -11.94
C GLY A 530 12.72 -19.28 -11.04
N TYR A 531 14.02 -19.59 -10.99
CA TYR A 531 15.02 -18.81 -10.24
C TYR A 531 16.43 -19.07 -10.76
N ASP A 532 17.21 -18.02 -10.96
CA ASP A 532 18.55 -18.11 -11.55
C ASP A 532 19.50 -19.02 -10.76
N LYS A 533 19.44 -18.99 -9.42
CA LYS A 533 20.26 -19.85 -8.55
C LYS A 533 19.49 -21.06 -8.04
N ALA A 534 18.54 -21.57 -8.81
CA ALA A 534 17.71 -22.72 -8.45
C ALA A 534 18.54 -23.96 -8.05
N CYS A 535 19.64 -24.25 -8.74
CA CYS A 535 20.48 -25.41 -8.40
C CYS A 535 21.16 -25.26 -7.03
N ASP A 536 21.64 -24.07 -6.67
CA ASP A 536 22.25 -23.80 -5.37
C ASP A 536 21.21 -23.81 -4.25
N LEU A 537 20.02 -23.26 -4.52
CA LEU A 537 18.89 -23.30 -3.59
C LEU A 537 18.44 -24.74 -3.34
N LEU A 538 18.27 -25.53 -4.40
CA LEU A 538 17.87 -26.93 -4.30
C LEU A 538 18.92 -27.75 -3.54
N ARG A 539 20.20 -27.55 -3.83
CA ARG A 539 21.30 -28.16 -3.06
C ARG A 539 21.24 -27.79 -1.59
N HIS A 540 20.97 -26.52 -1.27
CA HIS A 540 20.81 -26.07 0.11
C HIS A 540 19.63 -26.77 0.80
N ILE A 541 18.44 -26.81 0.17
CA ILE A 541 17.24 -27.47 0.71
C ILE A 541 17.54 -28.95 1.02
N VAL A 542 18.04 -29.70 0.03
CA VAL A 542 18.34 -31.14 0.20
C VAL A 542 19.38 -31.38 1.30
N THR A 543 20.37 -30.49 1.43
CA THR A 543 21.41 -30.60 2.46
C THR A 543 20.86 -30.28 3.87
N GLN A 544 19.89 -29.38 3.98
CA GLN A 544 19.27 -29.04 5.27
C GLN A 544 18.26 -30.10 5.71
N ASP A 545 17.35 -30.50 4.81
CA ASP A 545 16.35 -31.53 5.04
C ASP A 545 16.01 -32.28 3.73
N PRO A 546 16.47 -33.53 3.56
CA PRO A 546 16.12 -34.37 2.41
C PRO A 546 14.63 -34.66 2.27
N ASN A 547 13.83 -34.47 3.32
CA ASN A 547 12.39 -34.71 3.35
C ASN A 547 11.55 -33.43 3.26
N ASP A 548 12.19 -32.27 3.02
CA ASP A 548 11.51 -30.98 2.93
C ASP A 548 10.32 -31.06 1.95
N LEU A 549 9.18 -30.51 2.37
CA LEU A 549 7.95 -30.48 1.57
C LEU A 549 8.16 -29.84 0.20
N TRP A 550 9.08 -28.87 0.06
CA TRP A 550 9.42 -28.28 -1.24
C TRP A 550 9.87 -29.31 -2.27
N LEU A 551 10.60 -30.35 -1.84
CA LEU A 551 11.09 -31.41 -2.73
C LEU A 551 9.96 -32.33 -3.24
N LYS A 552 8.82 -32.33 -2.55
CA LYS A 552 7.63 -33.12 -2.89
C LYS A 552 6.63 -32.31 -3.71
N THR A 553 6.50 -31.01 -3.45
CA THR A 553 5.45 -30.17 -4.04
C THR A 553 5.90 -29.36 -5.26
N THR A 554 7.19 -29.06 -5.38
CA THR A 554 7.67 -28.03 -6.31
C THR A 554 8.97 -28.44 -7.02
N LYS A 555 9.05 -28.21 -8.33
CA LYS A 555 10.29 -28.30 -9.10
C LYS A 555 10.90 -26.91 -9.30
N PHE A 556 12.18 -26.76 -8.96
CA PHE A 556 12.91 -25.50 -9.16
C PHE A 556 13.66 -25.53 -10.49
N ILE A 557 13.36 -24.59 -11.38
CA ILE A 557 14.00 -24.46 -12.70
C ILE A 557 14.84 -23.19 -12.75
N VAL A 558 15.94 -23.23 -13.49
CA VAL A 558 16.77 -22.04 -13.77
C VAL A 558 16.16 -21.30 -14.95
N ASP A 559 16.18 -19.97 -14.97
CA ASP A 559 15.79 -19.23 -16.17
C ASP A 559 16.64 -19.66 -17.37
N ALA A 560 16.05 -19.81 -18.54
CA ALA A 560 16.73 -20.39 -19.69
C ALA A 560 17.95 -19.59 -20.17
N TRP A 561 17.97 -18.27 -20.00
CA TRP A 561 19.14 -17.47 -20.35
C TRP A 561 20.29 -17.75 -19.38
N HIS A 562 19.99 -17.84 -18.08
CA HIS A 562 20.96 -18.17 -17.05
C HIS A 562 21.44 -19.62 -17.12
N TYR A 563 20.57 -20.55 -17.53
CA TYR A 563 20.89 -21.98 -17.63
C TYR A 563 22.08 -22.25 -18.59
N ILE A 564 22.26 -21.45 -19.63
CA ILE A 564 23.41 -21.55 -20.56
C ILE A 564 24.75 -21.39 -19.81
N GLY A 565 24.78 -20.54 -18.77
CA GLY A 565 25.97 -20.30 -17.95
C GLY A 565 26.23 -21.37 -16.89
N HIS A 566 25.31 -22.32 -16.69
CA HIS A 566 25.45 -23.34 -15.67
C HIS A 566 26.35 -24.48 -16.14
N ARG A 567 27.03 -25.13 -15.19
CA ARG A 567 27.93 -26.25 -15.51
C ARG A 567 27.11 -27.44 -16.01
N ALA A 568 27.28 -27.80 -17.27
CA ALA A 568 26.63 -28.96 -17.89
C ALA A 568 26.93 -30.30 -17.17
N THR A 569 28.01 -30.36 -16.38
CA THR A 569 28.39 -31.51 -15.56
C THR A 569 27.66 -31.59 -14.22
N ASP A 570 26.98 -30.53 -13.77
CA ASP A 570 26.18 -30.56 -12.55
C ASP A 570 24.90 -31.37 -12.78
N VAL A 571 24.94 -32.63 -12.33
CA VAL A 571 23.85 -33.60 -12.49
C VAL A 571 22.55 -33.08 -11.88
N LEU A 572 22.60 -32.38 -10.75
CA LEU A 572 21.42 -31.83 -10.09
C LEU A 572 20.81 -30.70 -10.93
N CYS A 573 21.66 -29.82 -11.48
CA CYS A 573 21.21 -28.77 -12.41
C CYS A 573 20.56 -29.36 -13.67
N ARG A 574 21.20 -30.35 -14.30
CA ARG A 574 20.71 -30.97 -15.54
C ARG A 574 19.40 -31.74 -15.36
N THR A 575 19.25 -32.44 -14.24
CA THR A 575 18.10 -33.35 -14.03
C THR A 575 16.92 -32.69 -13.32
N ARG A 576 17.18 -31.69 -12.46
CA ARG A 576 16.13 -31.08 -11.63
C ARG A 576 15.83 -29.63 -11.97
N CYS A 577 16.74 -28.92 -12.66
CA CYS A 577 16.61 -27.49 -12.90
C CYS A 577 16.56 -27.07 -14.37
N ASN A 578 16.47 -28.03 -15.30
CA ASN A 578 16.33 -27.73 -16.72
C ASN A 578 14.96 -27.06 -17.00
N PRO A 579 14.93 -25.83 -17.54
CA PRO A 579 13.69 -25.12 -17.83
C PRO A 579 12.95 -25.61 -19.08
N ALA A 580 13.63 -26.28 -20.00
CA ALA A 580 13.06 -26.72 -21.27
C ALA A 580 13.66 -28.07 -21.72
N PRO A 581 13.33 -29.17 -21.06
CA PRO A 581 13.86 -30.47 -21.44
C PRO A 581 13.22 -30.97 -22.74
N THR A 582 14.06 -31.25 -23.73
CA THR A 582 13.66 -31.71 -25.07
C THR A 582 13.36 -33.22 -25.14
N ASP A 583 13.62 -33.96 -24.06
CA ASP A 583 13.44 -35.41 -23.94
C ASP A 583 12.00 -35.82 -23.59
N GLY A 584 11.06 -34.87 -23.57
CA GLY A 584 9.66 -35.09 -23.20
C GLY A 584 9.44 -35.41 -21.72
N SER A 585 10.44 -35.20 -20.85
CA SER A 585 10.32 -35.47 -19.41
C SER A 585 9.45 -34.44 -18.66
N GLN A 586 9.21 -33.26 -19.24
CA GLN A 586 8.40 -32.19 -18.67
C GLN A 586 7.46 -31.55 -19.72
N PRO A 587 6.38 -32.25 -20.10
CA PRO A 587 5.40 -31.73 -21.07
C PRO A 587 4.67 -30.46 -20.57
N ASP A 588 4.74 -30.18 -19.27
CA ASP A 588 4.16 -28.96 -18.69
C ASP A 588 4.96 -27.69 -19.00
N LEU A 589 6.26 -27.79 -19.33
CA LEU A 589 7.12 -26.62 -19.53
C LEU A 589 7.32 -26.25 -21.01
N VAL A 590 7.20 -27.22 -21.91
CA VAL A 590 7.47 -27.07 -23.35
C VAL A 590 6.24 -27.46 -24.14
N LEU A 591 5.81 -26.57 -25.03
CA LEU A 591 4.75 -26.77 -26.00
C LEU A 591 5.35 -26.98 -27.39
N THR A 592 4.66 -27.77 -28.22
CA THR A 592 4.97 -27.88 -29.65
C THR A 592 3.89 -27.14 -30.41
N GLU A 593 4.27 -26.03 -31.05
CA GLU A 593 3.38 -25.21 -31.86
C GLU A 593 3.80 -25.32 -33.33
N THR A 594 2.83 -25.52 -34.21
CA THR A 594 3.08 -25.55 -35.66
C THR A 594 2.89 -24.15 -36.22
N ASP A 595 3.91 -23.61 -36.89
CA ASP A 595 3.80 -22.32 -37.56
C ASP A 595 2.90 -22.36 -38.79
N ASP A 596 2.62 -21.19 -39.37
CA ASP A 596 1.80 -21.04 -40.58
C ASP A 596 2.37 -21.81 -41.79
N ASN A 597 3.64 -22.23 -41.75
CA ASN A 597 4.32 -23.00 -42.78
C ASN A 597 4.27 -24.52 -42.51
N GLY A 598 3.58 -24.97 -41.46
CA GLY A 598 3.50 -26.38 -41.09
C GLY A 598 4.72 -26.91 -40.33
N VAL A 599 5.64 -26.03 -39.90
CA VAL A 599 6.84 -26.41 -39.16
C VAL A 599 6.57 -26.37 -37.66
N ALA A 600 6.81 -27.50 -36.98
CA ALA A 600 6.69 -27.60 -35.54
C ALA A 600 7.89 -26.95 -34.82
N HIS A 601 7.61 -25.96 -33.98
CA HIS A 601 8.56 -25.28 -33.10
C HIS A 601 8.25 -25.59 -31.64
N GLN A 602 9.30 -25.70 -30.82
CA GLN A 602 9.13 -25.82 -29.38
C GLN A 602 9.06 -24.42 -28.75
N THR A 603 7.95 -24.12 -28.08
CA THR A 603 7.71 -22.88 -27.35
C THR A 603 7.59 -23.16 -25.85
N ARG A 604 7.81 -22.16 -25.01
CA ARG A 604 7.68 -22.32 -23.55
C ARG A 604 6.23 -22.14 -23.14
N ALA A 605 5.76 -22.98 -22.24
CA ALA A 605 4.40 -22.90 -21.72
C ALA A 605 4.16 -21.68 -20.81
N PHE A 606 5.22 -21.13 -20.21
CA PHE A 606 5.15 -20.04 -19.24
C PHE A 606 6.15 -18.93 -19.56
N ASN A 607 5.74 -17.69 -19.27
CA ASN A 607 6.61 -16.52 -19.39
C ASN A 607 7.47 -16.33 -18.12
N THR A 608 8.76 -16.68 -18.21
CA THR A 608 9.72 -16.46 -17.11
C THR A 608 10.25 -15.03 -17.03
N GLU A 609 10.08 -14.21 -18.07
CA GLU A 609 10.55 -12.81 -18.10
C GLU A 609 9.71 -11.86 -17.25
N THR A 610 8.61 -12.35 -16.66
CA THR A 610 7.75 -11.54 -15.78
C THR A 610 8.48 -10.98 -14.56
N ALA A 611 9.53 -11.65 -14.09
CA ALA A 611 10.44 -11.10 -13.08
C ALA A 611 11.11 -9.82 -13.55
N GLU A 612 11.66 -9.83 -14.75
CA GLU A 612 12.33 -8.67 -15.33
C GLU A 612 11.37 -7.53 -15.65
N GLN A 613 10.13 -7.85 -16.04
CA GLN A 613 9.09 -6.84 -16.22
C GLN A 613 8.75 -6.13 -14.92
N LEU A 614 8.58 -6.87 -13.81
CA LEU A 614 8.33 -6.29 -12.49
C LEU A 614 9.54 -5.47 -12.02
N ASN A 615 10.75 -5.99 -12.16
CA ASN A 615 12.00 -5.29 -11.85
C ASN A 615 12.15 -3.99 -12.63
N SER A 616 11.82 -4.02 -13.92
CA SER A 616 11.87 -2.86 -14.80
C SER A 616 10.90 -1.79 -14.34
N TRP A 617 9.67 -2.18 -13.97
CA TRP A 617 8.69 -1.26 -13.40
C TRP A 617 9.15 -0.67 -12.06
N LEU A 618 9.73 -1.47 -11.18
CA LEU A 618 10.24 -1.01 -9.88
C LEU A 618 11.42 -0.04 -9.98
N ASN A 619 12.18 -0.03 -11.09
CA ASN A 619 13.27 0.93 -11.30
C ASN A 619 12.79 2.38 -11.19
N GLY A 620 11.54 2.66 -11.58
CA GLY A 620 10.94 3.99 -11.49
C GLY A 620 10.89 4.56 -10.06
N PHE A 621 10.93 3.69 -9.05
CA PHE A 621 10.78 4.05 -7.63
C PHE A 621 12.09 3.93 -6.83
N GLU A 622 13.22 3.54 -7.46
CA GLU A 622 14.49 3.29 -6.78
C GLU A 622 14.97 4.51 -5.97
N SER A 623 14.88 5.71 -6.56
CA SER A 623 15.34 6.96 -5.95
C SER A 623 14.57 7.29 -4.67
N GLN A 624 13.25 7.03 -4.66
CA GLN A 624 12.36 7.27 -3.54
C GLN A 624 12.63 6.26 -2.42
N LEU A 625 12.65 4.97 -2.76
CA LEU A 625 12.90 3.87 -1.81
C LEU A 625 14.24 4.02 -1.09
N ARG A 626 15.27 4.53 -1.78
CA ARG A 626 16.61 4.68 -1.22
C ARG A 626 16.73 5.60 -0.02
N GLN A 627 15.82 6.57 0.08
CA GLN A 627 15.82 7.58 1.15
C GLN A 627 14.82 7.26 2.26
N MET A 628 14.02 6.20 2.12
CA MET A 628 13.01 5.85 3.10
C MET A 628 13.60 5.26 4.38
N THR A 629 12.90 5.50 5.47
CA THR A 629 13.11 4.76 6.72
C THR A 629 12.76 3.29 6.50
N ASP A 630 13.28 2.39 7.35
CA ASP A 630 12.97 0.96 7.26
C ASP A 630 11.46 0.66 7.28
N VAL A 631 10.71 1.41 8.09
CA VAL A 631 9.25 1.29 8.19
C VAL A 631 8.57 1.74 6.89
N ASN A 632 8.92 2.93 6.42
CA ASN A 632 8.31 3.48 5.22
C ASN A 632 8.67 2.67 3.98
N TYR A 633 9.88 2.12 3.92
CA TYR A 633 10.30 1.23 2.85
C TYR A 633 9.40 0.00 2.78
N ASP A 634 9.17 -0.71 3.89
CA ASP A 634 8.32 -1.91 3.90
C ASP A 634 6.89 -1.57 3.48
N PHE A 635 6.35 -0.50 4.07
CA PHE A 635 5.01 -0.02 3.75
C PHE A 635 4.89 0.31 2.25
N PHE A 636 5.85 1.06 1.72
CA PHE A 636 5.82 1.54 0.34
C PHE A 636 6.05 0.41 -0.67
N VAL A 637 6.97 -0.51 -0.42
CA VAL A 637 7.14 -1.70 -1.27
C VAL A 637 5.83 -2.49 -1.32
N HIS A 638 5.18 -2.69 -0.18
CA HIS A 638 3.92 -3.42 -0.15
C HIS A 638 2.79 -2.69 -0.93
N VAL A 639 2.74 -1.35 -0.86
CA VAL A 639 1.87 -0.53 -1.71
C VAL A 639 2.16 -0.73 -3.20
N LEU A 640 3.44 -0.71 -3.60
CA LEU A 640 3.85 -0.91 -4.99
C LEU A 640 3.44 -2.30 -5.51
N MET A 641 3.58 -3.33 -4.68
CA MET A 641 3.17 -4.69 -5.05
C MET A 641 1.66 -4.79 -5.27
N LEU A 642 0.85 -4.17 -4.39
CA LEU A 642 -0.60 -4.15 -4.56
C LEU A 642 -1.00 -3.36 -5.83
N LEU A 643 -0.41 -2.19 -6.08
CA LEU A 643 -0.66 -1.39 -7.29
C LEU A 643 -0.33 -2.16 -8.57
N TYR A 644 0.78 -2.89 -8.58
CA TYR A 644 1.19 -3.67 -9.73
C TYR A 644 0.26 -4.87 -9.92
N ALA A 645 -0.12 -5.58 -8.85
CA ALA A 645 -1.09 -6.66 -8.89
C ALA A 645 -2.41 -6.22 -9.53
N GLU A 646 -2.99 -5.11 -9.05
CA GLU A 646 -4.24 -4.54 -9.62
C GLU A 646 -4.11 -4.18 -11.10
N THR A 647 -2.92 -3.70 -11.51
CA THR A 647 -2.66 -3.36 -12.93
C THR A 647 -2.58 -4.61 -13.80
N VAL A 648 -1.97 -5.69 -13.30
CA VAL A 648 -1.87 -6.96 -14.02
C VAL A 648 -3.22 -7.67 -14.06
N GLU A 649 -3.94 -7.73 -12.94
CA GLU A 649 -5.28 -8.33 -12.87
C GLU A 649 -6.27 -7.64 -13.81
N LYS A 650 -6.26 -6.30 -13.85
CA LYS A 650 -7.06 -5.56 -14.82
C LYS A 650 -6.73 -5.95 -16.27
N ARG A 651 -5.45 -6.12 -16.60
CA ARG A 651 -5.01 -6.56 -17.93
C ARG A 651 -5.45 -7.99 -18.25
N VAL A 652 -5.43 -8.89 -17.26
CA VAL A 652 -5.90 -10.28 -17.39
C VAL A 652 -7.40 -10.30 -17.71
N ALA A 653 -8.20 -9.51 -16.98
CA ALA A 653 -9.64 -9.38 -17.20
C ALA A 653 -9.95 -8.76 -18.58
N GLU A 654 -9.29 -7.66 -18.95
CA GLU A 654 -9.47 -6.99 -20.25
C GLU A 654 -9.15 -7.90 -21.45
N LYS A 655 -8.25 -8.88 -21.27
CA LYS A 655 -7.88 -9.85 -22.30
C LYS A 655 -8.70 -11.15 -22.25
N GLY A 656 -9.65 -11.29 -21.32
CA GLY A 656 -10.44 -12.52 -21.14
C GLY A 656 -9.59 -13.76 -20.82
N ARG A 657 -8.53 -13.58 -20.02
CA ARG A 657 -7.53 -14.63 -19.71
C ARG A 657 -7.85 -15.41 -18.43
N GLU A 658 -9.05 -15.24 -17.88
CA GLU A 658 -9.53 -15.93 -16.69
C GLU A 658 -9.73 -17.43 -16.95
N LEU A 659 -9.70 -18.24 -15.90
CA LEU A 659 -9.92 -19.69 -16.01
C LEU A 659 -11.43 -19.96 -16.19
N SER A 660 -11.79 -20.68 -17.26
CA SER A 660 -13.17 -21.03 -17.56
C SER A 660 -13.71 -22.17 -16.68
N GLU A 661 -15.04 -22.38 -16.68
CA GLU A 661 -15.65 -23.56 -16.06
C GLU A 661 -15.13 -24.87 -16.68
N GLU A 662 -14.90 -24.88 -18.00
CA GLU A 662 -14.31 -26.00 -18.72
C GLU A 662 -12.93 -26.39 -18.17
N PHE A 663 -12.11 -25.40 -17.79
CA PHE A 663 -10.83 -25.65 -17.14
C PHE A 663 -11.03 -26.40 -15.81
N TRP A 664 -11.94 -25.95 -14.95
CA TRP A 664 -12.18 -26.59 -13.66
C TRP A 664 -12.81 -27.98 -13.80
N ASN A 665 -13.68 -28.19 -14.77
CA ASN A 665 -14.24 -29.50 -15.10
C ASN A 665 -13.13 -30.48 -15.53
N ALA A 666 -12.18 -30.03 -16.36
CA ALA A 666 -11.04 -30.85 -16.77
C ALA A 666 -10.09 -31.17 -15.60
N VAL A 667 -9.91 -30.24 -14.66
CA VAL A 667 -9.06 -30.43 -13.48
C VAL A 667 -9.67 -31.41 -12.49
N ASN A 668 -10.97 -31.27 -12.21
CA ASN A 668 -11.68 -32.04 -11.19
C ASN A 668 -12.26 -33.37 -11.70
N GLY A 669 -12.23 -33.59 -13.02
CA GLY A 669 -12.99 -34.66 -13.67
C GLY A 669 -14.47 -34.27 -13.80
N ASN A 670 -15.15 -34.74 -14.84
CA ASN A 670 -16.59 -34.51 -14.99
C ASN A 670 -17.31 -35.20 -13.82
N ALA A 671 -17.68 -34.45 -12.79
CA ALA A 671 -18.72 -34.88 -11.87
C ALA A 671 -20.01 -34.93 -12.68
N VAL A 672 -20.31 -36.10 -13.26
CA VAL A 672 -21.66 -36.39 -13.70
C VAL A 672 -22.47 -36.43 -12.41
N ASP A 673 -23.23 -35.36 -12.15
CA ASP A 673 -24.30 -35.38 -11.18
C ASP A 673 -25.21 -36.56 -11.52
N VAL A 674 -25.05 -37.66 -10.79
CA VAL A 674 -26.04 -38.72 -10.78
C VAL A 674 -27.20 -38.15 -9.96
N GLU A 675 -28.20 -37.62 -10.65
CA GLU A 675 -29.52 -37.37 -10.07
C GLU A 675 -29.95 -38.61 -9.28
N VAL A 676 -30.19 -38.44 -7.98
CA VAL A 676 -30.88 -39.41 -7.11
C VAL A 676 -32.10 -38.75 -6.52
#